data_AF-A0AAU0ZDB8-F1
#
_entry.id   AF-A0AAU0ZDB8-F1
#
_cell.length_a   1.000
_cell.length_b   1.000
_cell.length_c   1.000
_cell.angle_alpha   90.00
_cell.angle_beta   90.00
_cell.angle_gamma   90.00
#
_symmetry.space_group_name_H-M   'P 1'
#
loop_
_entity.id
_entity.type
_entity.pdbx_description
1 polymer ?
#
loop_
_entity_poly.entity_id
_entity_poly.type
_entity_poly.pdbx_seq_one_letter_code
_entity_poly.pdbx_strand_id
1 'polypeptide(L)'
;MNPQQHAFLSDPSDPPHRLTTVEELEATIGRPAAMITRKQVRALDEASRAVLARCPVAAFGYRDVSGAARTTFVGGAPGFAHAHSPTKISFAVPGPDVARGPVSAFFLLPGVGEVLRVNGTAAGRRGGEVLVEVAEAYVHCAQAVIRSRLWEAPAAAAAAEPVVGEGPLAGPGVADFLAAAPFLALSSWDTDGGGDTSPRGERQPVARILDGRTLVIADRKGNKRADTLHNLLQDDRLSLAALVPGRSGVLHVRGRGAITDDLALRETMALRGVPPHLALVIDVEHAEVTGSAAVADARLWDPGRRESGEVPDMMALAGKHLAANSAESGRSSAWLIRAFAAIPGVSRLMRKVMDRGYRFALQKEGYDEVQVPAGTRTGEPARPGEADGALRQVRVAEVRQETPTARTLVLRDASGEERPFDFRPGQFFTLIADVAGHPVRRAYSASSAPGATHLDVTVKQVDGGHFSTHVHRDLRVGDRLAVRGPSGTFHTRDEPQRHLVLIAAGSGITPMMSMIRSRLAAPAGDGRIALLYSSRTHEEIIFADELARLEKEHPERFTVTRVLTRRDGRLDARGVRRWVTTEAAQALPDGAHHYLCGPEALMDTVRGVMRELGVPDERVHQERFNAAATPAAVTGPQQMRVEEGGAPVGATIVEPGQTLLDAGLAAGLPMPYSCTVGNCGDCAVRLRGGDVTQAEPNCLTPEQRADGYVLACVSCPLSNVTLDIGSQSPLA
;
A
#
# COMPACT_ATOMS: atom_id res chain seq x y z
N MET A 1 6.78 18.30 -23.41
CA MET A 1 7.26 19.56 -22.82
C MET A 1 6.41 20.70 -23.36
N ASN A 2 5.59 21.34 -22.50
CA ASN A 2 4.95 22.61 -22.85
C ASN A 2 5.68 23.74 -22.10
N PRO A 3 6.51 24.55 -22.76
CA PRO A 3 7.32 25.61 -22.12
C PRO A 3 6.49 26.70 -21.40
N GLN A 4 5.15 26.68 -21.50
CA GLN A 4 4.26 27.58 -20.76
C GLN A 4 4.09 27.23 -19.27
N GLN A 5 4.50 26.04 -18.81
CA GLN A 5 4.19 25.57 -17.45
C GLN A 5 5.09 26.12 -16.33
N HIS A 6 6.29 26.62 -16.65
CA HIS A 6 7.24 27.20 -15.67
C HIS A 6 7.30 28.74 -15.69
N ALA A 7 6.63 29.40 -16.64
CA ALA A 7 6.76 30.84 -16.84
C ALA A 7 5.94 31.70 -15.85
N PHE A 8 5.11 31.08 -15.02
CA PHE A 8 4.05 31.77 -14.26
C PHE A 8 4.53 32.56 -13.03
N LEU A 9 5.73 32.24 -12.51
CA LEU A 9 6.34 32.94 -11.36
C LEU A 9 7.63 33.68 -11.73
N SER A 10 8.01 33.68 -13.02
CA SER A 10 9.28 34.24 -13.48
C SER A 10 9.22 35.70 -13.93
N ASP A 11 8.03 36.31 -13.99
CA ASP A 11 7.89 37.75 -14.20
C ASP A 11 7.57 38.47 -12.87
N PRO A 12 8.58 38.97 -12.14
CA PRO A 12 8.36 39.72 -10.90
C PRO A 12 7.66 41.08 -11.12
N SER A 13 7.37 41.48 -12.37
CA SER A 13 6.67 42.73 -12.68
C SER A 13 5.14 42.62 -12.68
N ASP A 14 4.57 41.40 -12.68
CA ASP A 14 3.12 41.18 -12.64
C ASP A 14 2.73 39.95 -11.77
N PRO A 15 2.67 40.11 -10.42
CA PRO A 15 2.34 39.01 -9.52
C PRO A 15 0.85 38.63 -9.60
N PRO A 16 0.49 37.33 -9.42
CA PRO A 16 -0.90 36.89 -9.47
C PRO A 16 -1.74 37.64 -8.41
N HIS A 17 -2.93 38.10 -8.81
CA HIS A 17 -3.82 38.86 -7.96
C HIS A 17 -4.15 38.10 -6.66
N ARG A 18 -3.98 38.73 -5.51
CA ARG A 18 -4.22 38.12 -4.19
C ARG A 18 -5.44 38.74 -3.54
N LEU A 19 -6.34 37.89 -3.06
CA LEU A 19 -7.48 38.33 -2.27
C LEU A 19 -6.99 38.64 -0.85
N THR A 20 -7.35 39.80 -0.34
CA THR A 20 -6.89 40.30 0.97
C THR A 20 -8.04 40.65 1.91
N THR A 21 -9.28 40.67 1.40
CA THR A 21 -10.46 41.02 2.18
C THR A 21 -11.54 39.93 2.12
N VAL A 22 -12.40 39.92 3.14
CA VAL A 22 -13.55 39.00 3.20
C VAL A 22 -14.55 39.34 2.10
N GLU A 23 -14.72 40.63 1.78
CA GLU A 23 -15.60 41.10 0.71
C GLU A 23 -15.19 40.56 -0.66
N GLU A 24 -13.90 40.61 -1.01
CA GLU A 24 -13.36 40.04 -2.25
C GLU A 24 -13.59 38.53 -2.31
N LEU A 25 -13.30 37.83 -1.20
CA LEU A 25 -13.52 36.39 -1.09
C LEU A 25 -14.99 36.03 -1.31
N GLU A 26 -15.90 36.66 -0.57
CA GLU A 26 -17.33 36.40 -0.66
C GLU A 26 -17.94 36.83 -2.01
N ALA A 27 -17.40 37.85 -2.67
CA ALA A 27 -17.80 38.23 -4.03
C ALA A 27 -17.49 37.10 -5.03
N THR A 28 -16.39 36.37 -4.83
CA THR A 28 -15.96 35.29 -5.72
C THR A 28 -16.67 33.96 -5.47
N ILE A 29 -16.75 33.51 -4.22
CA ILE A 29 -17.31 32.17 -3.90
C ILE A 29 -18.79 32.21 -3.47
N GLY A 30 -19.27 33.38 -3.05
CA GLY A 30 -20.60 33.58 -2.46
C GLY A 30 -20.71 33.04 -1.03
N ARG A 31 -21.79 33.43 -0.34
CA ARG A 31 -22.05 32.99 1.05
C ARG A 31 -22.61 31.57 1.15
N PRO A 32 -22.29 30.81 2.23
CA PRO A 32 -22.91 29.53 2.49
C PRO A 32 -24.41 29.68 2.76
N ALA A 33 -25.21 28.72 2.29
CA ALA A 33 -26.63 28.68 2.61
C ALA A 33 -26.83 28.47 4.12
N ALA A 34 -27.82 29.14 4.72
CA ALA A 34 -28.08 29.08 6.17
C ALA A 34 -28.31 27.66 6.73
N MET A 35 -28.74 26.70 5.90
CA MET A 35 -28.89 25.31 6.32
C MET A 35 -27.54 24.60 6.56
N ILE A 36 -26.45 25.09 5.96
CA ILE A 36 -25.10 24.51 6.04
C ILE A 36 -24.40 24.90 7.34
N THR A 37 -24.68 26.09 7.87
CA THR A 37 -24.20 26.53 9.19
C THR A 37 -25.05 25.95 10.32
N ARG A 38 -26.36 25.75 10.10
CA ARG A 38 -27.30 25.19 11.09
C ARG A 38 -27.16 23.70 11.40
N LYS A 39 -26.22 22.97 10.80
CA LYS A 39 -25.94 21.57 11.17
C LYS A 39 -24.86 21.41 12.25
N GLN A 40 -24.33 22.53 12.77
CA GLN A 40 -23.33 22.53 13.83
C GLN A 40 -23.98 22.30 15.19
N VAL A 41 -23.42 21.39 15.98
CA VAL A 41 -23.83 21.20 17.39
C VAL A 41 -22.68 21.56 18.31
N ARG A 42 -23.00 22.16 19.47
CA ARG A 42 -21.99 22.54 20.48
C ARG A 42 -21.52 21.39 21.37
N ALA A 43 -22.15 20.22 21.24
CA ALA A 43 -21.83 19.03 22.00
C ALA A 43 -22.08 17.79 21.14
N LEU A 44 -21.25 16.76 21.34
CA LEU A 44 -21.36 15.46 20.71
C LEU A 44 -22.60 14.74 21.24
N ASP A 45 -23.60 14.59 20.38
CA ASP A 45 -24.75 13.74 20.64
C ASP A 45 -24.35 12.24 20.65
N GLU A 46 -25.29 11.37 20.99
CA GLU A 46 -25.06 9.92 21.00
C GLU A 46 -24.60 9.39 19.64
N ALA A 47 -25.18 9.89 18.55
CA ALA A 47 -24.84 9.44 17.21
C ALA A 47 -23.44 9.91 16.77
N SER A 48 -23.03 11.13 17.12
CA SER A 48 -21.67 11.64 16.88
C SER A 48 -20.63 10.82 17.65
N ARG A 49 -20.92 10.48 18.92
CA ARG A 49 -20.05 9.60 19.72
C ARG A 49 -19.96 8.19 19.14
N ALA A 50 -21.06 7.67 18.60
CA ALA A 50 -21.08 6.37 17.93
C ALA A 50 -20.28 6.35 16.62
N VAL A 51 -20.16 7.49 15.92
CA VAL A 51 -19.27 7.65 14.76
C VAL A 51 -17.82 7.70 15.21
N LEU A 52 -17.48 8.53 16.20
CA LEU A 52 -16.12 8.61 16.76
C LEU A 52 -15.59 7.24 17.21
N ALA A 53 -16.44 6.44 17.85
CA ALA A 53 -16.09 5.09 18.31
C ALA A 53 -15.75 4.10 17.19
N ARG A 54 -16.13 4.39 15.94
CA ARG A 54 -15.87 3.53 14.77
C ARG A 54 -14.74 4.07 13.89
N CYS A 55 -14.49 5.38 13.90
CA CYS A 55 -13.42 5.96 13.11
C CYS A 55 -12.05 5.44 13.57
N PRO A 56 -11.26 4.78 12.70
CA PRO A 56 -9.93 4.32 13.06
C PRO A 56 -8.86 5.40 12.96
N VAL A 57 -9.12 6.50 12.26
CA VAL A 57 -8.16 7.58 12.05
C VAL A 57 -8.86 8.94 12.00
N ALA A 58 -8.14 9.99 12.38
CA ALA A 58 -8.52 11.37 12.13
C ALA A 58 -7.36 12.20 11.63
N ALA A 59 -7.63 13.18 10.78
CA ALA A 59 -6.71 14.30 10.60
C ALA A 59 -6.85 15.25 11.78
N PHE A 60 -5.74 15.74 12.32
CA PHE A 60 -5.69 16.61 13.49
C PHE A 60 -4.77 17.79 13.24
N GLY A 61 -5.34 18.99 13.27
CA GLY A 61 -4.64 20.27 13.19
C GLY A 61 -4.47 20.91 14.57
N TYR A 62 -3.24 21.28 14.92
CA TYR A 62 -2.92 21.97 16.17
C TYR A 62 -1.70 22.89 16.02
N ARG A 63 -1.47 23.75 17.03
CA ARG A 63 -0.18 24.43 17.19
C ARG A 63 0.66 23.70 18.24
N ASP A 64 1.92 23.45 17.95
CA ASP A 64 2.83 22.88 18.94
C ASP A 64 3.26 23.94 19.97
N VAL A 65 3.94 23.51 21.04
CA VAL A 65 4.44 24.40 22.11
C VAL A 65 5.41 25.50 21.63
N SER A 66 5.98 25.38 20.42
CA SER A 66 6.78 26.45 19.80
C SER A 66 5.94 27.46 19.02
N GLY A 67 4.64 27.23 18.90
CA GLY A 67 3.69 28.04 18.13
C GLY A 67 3.59 27.64 16.64
N ALA A 68 4.33 26.60 16.21
CA ALA A 68 4.31 26.17 14.83
C ALA A 68 3.01 25.42 14.50
N ALA A 69 2.43 25.72 13.34
CA ALA A 69 1.28 25.00 12.81
C ALA A 69 1.66 23.55 12.46
N ARG A 70 0.82 22.60 12.88
CA ARG A 70 0.98 21.16 12.63
C ARG A 70 -0.33 20.56 12.17
N THR A 71 -0.25 19.70 11.16
CA THR A 71 -1.33 18.81 10.74
C THR A 71 -0.76 17.41 10.62
N THR A 72 -1.45 16.42 11.17
CA THR A 72 -1.06 15.00 11.09
C THR A 72 -2.29 14.09 11.11
N PHE A 73 -2.07 12.79 10.93
CA PHE A 73 -3.09 11.76 11.13
C PHE A 73 -2.84 11.04 12.46
N VAL A 74 -3.89 10.89 13.26
CA VAL A 74 -3.88 10.27 14.59
C VAL A 74 -4.84 9.07 14.63
N GLY A 75 -4.57 8.11 15.52
CA GLY A 75 -5.37 6.91 15.70
C GLY A 75 -4.63 5.63 15.32
N GLY A 76 -5.28 4.74 14.59
CA GLY A 76 -4.82 3.41 14.19
C GLY A 76 -5.88 2.33 14.37
N ALA A 77 -6.78 2.49 15.34
CA ALA A 77 -7.83 1.53 15.65
C ALA A 77 -9.18 2.23 15.86
N PRO A 78 -10.31 1.57 15.54
CA PRO A 78 -11.63 2.11 15.86
C PRO A 78 -11.72 2.42 17.35
N GLY A 79 -12.25 3.58 17.69
CA GLY A 79 -12.41 3.99 19.09
C GLY A 79 -11.15 4.57 19.75
N PHE A 80 -10.12 4.91 18.97
CA PHE A 80 -8.93 5.60 19.48
C PHE A 80 -9.25 6.98 20.11
N ALA A 81 -10.37 7.60 19.72
CA ALA A 81 -10.84 8.86 20.26
C ALA A 81 -11.85 8.61 21.39
N HIS A 82 -11.42 8.84 22.62
CA HIS A 82 -12.20 8.59 23.82
C HIS A 82 -13.09 9.79 24.15
N ALA A 83 -14.41 9.62 24.04
CA ALA A 83 -15.38 10.65 24.46
C ALA A 83 -15.71 10.51 25.95
N HIS A 84 -15.13 11.37 26.79
CA HIS A 84 -15.35 11.41 28.24
C HIS A 84 -16.70 12.04 28.61
N SER A 85 -17.15 13.00 27.80
CA SER A 85 -18.45 13.67 27.93
C SER A 85 -18.91 14.18 26.56
N PRO A 86 -20.14 14.72 26.42
CA PRO A 86 -20.56 15.38 25.19
C PRO A 86 -19.65 16.52 24.73
N THR A 87 -18.86 17.11 25.63
CA THR A 87 -18.01 18.28 25.32
C THR A 87 -16.52 17.98 25.47
N LYS A 88 -16.12 16.71 25.62
CA LYS A 88 -14.75 16.37 25.98
C LYS A 88 -14.29 15.06 25.36
N ILE A 89 -13.22 15.12 24.57
CA ILE A 89 -12.59 13.95 23.96
C ILE A 89 -11.08 13.92 24.25
N SER A 90 -10.46 12.74 24.20
CA SER A 90 -9.00 12.60 24.21
C SER A 90 -8.51 11.55 23.22
N PHE A 91 -7.26 11.69 22.81
CA PHE A 91 -6.55 10.71 21.98
C PHE A 91 -5.03 10.99 22.00
N ALA A 92 -4.24 9.99 21.64
CA ALA A 92 -2.81 10.14 21.47
C ALA A 92 -2.46 10.92 20.20
N VAL A 93 -1.44 11.79 20.30
CA VAL A 93 -0.91 12.58 19.16
C VAL A 93 0.58 12.27 19.01
N PRO A 94 1.07 11.81 17.84
CA PRO A 94 2.49 11.57 17.64
C PRO A 94 3.24 12.89 17.47
N GLY A 95 4.51 12.90 17.87
CA GLY A 95 5.42 14.04 17.67
C GLY A 95 5.36 15.11 18.78
N PRO A 96 5.62 16.39 18.43
CA PRO A 96 5.73 17.50 19.38
C PRO A 96 4.51 17.67 20.28
N ASP A 97 4.73 18.26 21.46
CA ASP A 97 3.63 18.53 22.38
C ASP A 97 2.64 19.57 21.82
N VAL A 98 1.36 19.28 22.01
CA VAL A 98 0.25 20.16 21.60
C VAL A 98 0.15 21.33 22.58
N ALA A 99 0.24 22.55 22.06
CA ALA A 99 0.00 23.75 22.86
C ALA A 99 -1.46 23.85 23.29
N ARG A 100 -1.70 24.59 24.37
CA ARG A 100 -3.06 25.00 24.71
C ARG A 100 -3.57 25.98 23.66
N GLY A 101 -4.76 25.75 23.12
CA GLY A 101 -5.33 26.61 22.08
C GLY A 101 -6.23 25.88 21.10
N PRO A 102 -6.65 26.56 20.02
CA PRO A 102 -7.55 26.01 19.01
C PRO A 102 -6.99 24.78 18.32
N VAL A 103 -7.86 23.78 18.18
CA VAL A 103 -7.60 22.57 17.41
C VAL A 103 -8.81 22.20 16.56
N SER A 104 -8.55 21.49 15.48
CA SER A 104 -9.59 20.96 14.60
C SER A 104 -9.24 19.54 14.20
N ALA A 105 -10.25 18.68 14.11
CA ALA A 105 -10.09 17.32 13.65
C ALA A 105 -11.23 16.91 12.72
N PHE A 106 -10.94 16.14 11.68
CA PHE A 106 -11.97 15.38 10.98
C PHE A 106 -11.67 13.89 11.05
N PHE A 107 -12.71 13.11 11.35
CA PHE A 107 -12.65 11.68 11.58
C PHE A 107 -13.08 10.96 10.31
N LEU A 108 -12.22 10.05 9.86
CA LEU A 108 -12.43 9.26 8.66
C LEU A 108 -13.03 7.92 9.05
N LEU A 109 -14.10 7.52 8.36
CA LEU A 109 -14.70 6.20 8.48
C LEU A 109 -14.53 5.48 7.12
N PRO A 110 -13.77 4.36 7.06
CA PRO A 110 -13.50 3.67 5.81
C PRO A 110 -14.77 3.34 5.02
N GLY A 111 -14.74 3.63 3.71
CA GLY A 111 -15.88 3.42 2.81
C GLY A 111 -16.99 4.46 2.91
N VAL A 112 -16.88 5.46 3.81
CA VAL A 112 -17.88 6.52 3.95
C VAL A 112 -17.37 7.82 3.35
N GLY A 113 -18.21 8.48 2.53
CA GLY A 113 -17.86 9.73 1.86
C GLY A 113 -17.78 10.92 2.82
N GLU A 114 -18.78 11.06 3.69
CA GLU A 114 -18.83 12.14 4.67
C GLU A 114 -17.88 11.91 5.85
N VAL A 115 -17.41 13.01 6.45
CA VAL A 115 -16.54 12.97 7.63
C VAL A 115 -17.20 13.71 8.79
N LEU A 116 -16.97 13.23 10.02
CA LEU A 116 -17.36 13.98 11.22
C LEU A 116 -16.23 14.95 11.54
N ARG A 117 -16.49 16.25 11.56
CA ARG A 117 -15.55 17.25 12.04
C ARG A 117 -15.87 17.66 13.46
N VAL A 118 -14.83 17.86 14.26
CA VAL A 118 -14.87 18.36 15.63
C VAL A 118 -13.84 19.48 15.77
N ASN A 119 -14.30 20.67 16.13
CA ASN A 119 -13.43 21.80 16.47
C ASN A 119 -13.53 22.08 17.97
N GLY A 120 -12.44 22.56 18.54
CA GLY A 120 -12.37 22.74 19.99
C GLY A 120 -11.09 23.39 20.45
N THR A 121 -10.84 23.30 21.76
CA THR A 121 -9.62 23.82 22.39
C THR A 121 -8.87 22.67 23.05
N ALA A 122 -7.58 22.55 22.77
CA ALA A 122 -6.70 21.64 23.49
C ALA A 122 -6.35 22.21 24.88
N ALA A 123 -6.53 21.41 25.93
CA ALA A 123 -6.13 21.76 27.29
C ALA A 123 -4.66 21.39 27.61
N GLY A 124 -3.91 20.91 26.62
CA GLY A 124 -2.54 20.38 26.74
C GLY A 124 -2.50 18.85 26.89
N ARG A 125 -1.29 18.31 27.07
CA ARG A 125 -1.04 16.86 27.14
C ARG A 125 -1.12 16.33 28.58
N ARG A 126 -1.79 15.20 28.80
CA ARG A 126 -1.80 14.48 30.08
C ARG A 126 -1.72 12.98 29.81
N GLY A 127 -0.65 12.33 30.29
CA GLY A 127 -0.48 10.88 30.12
C GLY A 127 -0.29 10.42 28.66
N GLY A 128 0.32 11.25 27.81
CA GLY A 128 0.55 10.94 26.39
C GLY A 128 -0.59 11.35 25.44
N GLU A 129 -1.79 11.59 25.98
CA GLU A 129 -2.96 12.03 25.23
C GLU A 129 -3.15 13.55 25.26
N VAL A 130 -3.73 14.10 24.19
CA VAL A 130 -4.28 15.45 24.17
C VAL A 130 -5.72 15.41 24.62
N LEU A 131 -6.10 16.36 25.47
CA LEU A 131 -7.49 16.55 25.87
C LEU A 131 -8.09 17.71 25.07
N VAL A 132 -9.19 17.46 24.36
CA VAL A 132 -9.89 18.45 23.55
C VAL A 132 -11.26 18.74 24.15
N GLU A 133 -11.49 20.00 24.47
CA GLU A 133 -12.79 20.54 24.82
C GLU A 133 -13.52 20.91 23.52
N VAL A 134 -14.60 20.19 23.23
CA VAL A 134 -15.38 20.32 21.99
C VAL A 134 -16.18 21.62 22.03
N ALA A 135 -15.95 22.47 21.02
CA ALA A 135 -16.71 23.70 20.82
C ALA A 135 -17.80 23.52 19.77
N GLU A 136 -17.51 22.76 18.70
CA GLU A 136 -18.49 22.39 17.69
C GLU A 136 -18.19 21.02 17.08
N ALA A 137 -19.24 20.33 16.61
CA ALA A 137 -19.16 19.15 15.78
C ALA A 137 -20.19 19.20 14.65
N TYR A 138 -19.84 18.67 13.49
CA TYR A 138 -20.76 18.58 12.34
C TYR A 138 -20.28 17.60 11.28
N VAL A 139 -21.22 17.10 10.49
CA VAL A 139 -20.93 16.28 9.32
C VAL A 139 -20.50 17.16 8.14
N HIS A 140 -19.29 16.93 7.64
CA HIS A 140 -18.75 17.57 6.44
C HIS A 140 -19.14 16.80 5.18
N CYS A 141 -19.32 17.50 4.05
CA CYS A 141 -19.78 16.86 2.80
C CYS A 141 -18.74 15.90 2.22
N ALA A 142 -19.22 14.96 1.40
CA ALA A 142 -18.43 13.88 0.84
C ALA A 142 -17.56 14.26 -0.37
N GLN A 143 -17.64 15.49 -0.88
CA GLN A 143 -17.03 15.86 -2.17
C GLN A 143 -15.51 15.62 -2.21
N ALA A 144 -14.77 15.98 -1.16
CA ALA A 144 -13.32 15.76 -1.13
C ALA A 144 -12.96 14.26 -1.21
N VAL A 145 -13.65 13.43 -0.42
CA VAL A 145 -13.44 11.98 -0.40
C VAL A 145 -13.83 11.35 -1.74
N ILE A 146 -14.96 11.76 -2.33
CA ILE A 146 -15.41 11.28 -3.65
C ILE A 146 -14.46 11.71 -4.77
N ARG A 147 -14.00 12.97 -4.77
CA ARG A 147 -13.04 13.47 -5.78
C ARG A 147 -11.72 12.69 -5.72
N SER A 148 -11.22 12.46 -4.51
CA SER A 148 -9.94 11.77 -4.28
C SER A 148 -9.98 10.26 -4.50
N ARG A 149 -11.16 9.66 -4.63
CA ARG A 149 -11.32 8.19 -4.63
C ARG A 149 -10.62 7.55 -3.44
N LEU A 150 -10.66 8.21 -2.26
CA LEU A 150 -9.86 7.84 -1.09
C LEU A 150 -9.98 6.37 -0.70
N TRP A 151 -11.15 5.75 -0.93
CA TRP A 151 -11.45 4.37 -0.55
C TRP A 151 -11.29 3.35 -1.68
N GLU A 152 -10.94 3.80 -2.88
CA GLU A 152 -10.71 2.91 -4.01
C GLU A 152 -9.27 2.38 -3.97
N ALA A 153 -9.01 1.31 -4.74
CA ALA A 153 -7.65 0.79 -4.87
C ALA A 153 -6.72 1.89 -5.41
N PRO A 154 -5.45 1.93 -4.98
CA PRO A 154 -4.50 2.95 -5.43
C PRO A 154 -4.37 2.92 -6.95
N ALA A 155 -4.74 4.00 -7.62
CA ALA A 155 -4.29 4.24 -8.99
C ALA A 155 -2.79 4.53 -8.94
N ALA A 156 -1.98 3.95 -9.83
CA ALA A 156 -0.56 4.28 -9.77
C ALA A 156 -0.34 5.75 -10.17
N ALA A 157 0.51 6.41 -9.40
CA ALA A 157 0.81 7.82 -9.54
C ALA A 157 1.67 8.06 -10.78
N ALA A 158 1.45 9.17 -11.46
CA ALA A 158 2.39 9.64 -12.46
C ALA A 158 3.75 9.93 -11.79
N ALA A 159 4.85 9.72 -12.50
CA ALA A 159 6.17 10.12 -12.03
C ALA A 159 6.19 11.62 -11.72
N ALA A 160 6.83 12.01 -10.61
CA ALA A 160 6.95 13.42 -10.27
C ALA A 160 7.81 14.13 -11.32
N GLU A 161 7.37 15.32 -11.74
CA GLU A 161 8.21 16.19 -12.55
C GLU A 161 9.40 16.69 -11.70
N PRO A 162 10.59 16.88 -12.31
CA PRO A 162 11.74 17.43 -11.61
C PRO A 162 11.38 18.79 -10.97
N VAL A 163 11.67 18.92 -9.68
CA VAL A 163 11.44 20.18 -8.96
C VAL A 163 12.47 21.20 -9.40
N VAL A 164 12.00 22.36 -9.88
CA VAL A 164 12.86 23.46 -10.30
C VAL A 164 13.22 24.34 -9.10
N GLY A 165 14.51 24.57 -8.88
CA GLY A 165 15.01 25.41 -7.79
C GLY A 165 15.24 24.68 -6.46
N GLU A 166 15.97 25.32 -5.56
CA GLU A 166 16.22 24.79 -4.21
C GLU A 166 15.06 25.09 -3.26
N GLY A 167 14.81 24.18 -2.31
CA GLY A 167 13.86 24.40 -1.23
C GLY A 167 13.28 23.12 -0.65
N PRO A 168 12.35 23.21 0.32
CA PRO A 168 11.84 22.04 1.03
C PRO A 168 11.11 21.04 0.12
N LEU A 169 10.53 21.50 -1.01
CA LEU A 169 9.82 20.63 -1.95
C LEU A 169 10.76 19.76 -2.80
N ALA A 170 12.04 20.13 -2.91
CA ALA A 170 13.08 19.31 -3.49
C ALA A 170 13.65 18.25 -2.51
N GLY A 171 13.08 18.15 -1.31
CA GLY A 171 13.47 17.18 -0.29
C GLY A 171 13.19 15.71 -0.71
N PRO A 172 13.91 14.73 -0.13
CA PRO A 172 13.78 13.33 -0.52
C PRO A 172 12.34 12.82 -0.46
N GLY A 173 11.83 12.31 -1.58
CA GLY A 173 10.50 11.69 -1.70
C GLY A 173 9.31 12.66 -1.61
N VAL A 174 9.52 13.96 -1.39
CA VAL A 174 8.42 14.94 -1.24
C VAL A 174 7.64 15.10 -2.54
N ALA A 175 8.33 15.31 -3.66
CA ALA A 175 7.71 15.46 -4.97
C ALA A 175 6.96 14.19 -5.41
N ASP A 176 7.58 13.02 -5.24
CA ASP A 176 6.98 11.71 -5.55
C ASP A 176 5.75 11.41 -4.67
N PHE A 177 5.77 11.86 -3.42
CA PHE A 177 4.62 11.72 -2.53
C PHE A 177 3.48 12.65 -2.96
N LEU A 178 3.76 13.92 -3.26
CA LEU A 178 2.76 14.87 -3.74
C LEU A 178 2.13 14.43 -5.06
N ALA A 179 2.94 13.99 -6.02
CA ALA A 179 2.48 13.48 -7.31
C ALA A 179 1.57 12.25 -7.17
N ALA A 180 1.63 11.56 -6.04
CA ALA A 180 0.80 10.40 -5.74
C ALA A 180 -0.38 10.70 -4.81
N ALA A 181 -0.46 11.88 -4.21
CA ALA A 181 -1.42 12.17 -3.14
C ALA A 181 -2.72 12.74 -3.71
N PRO A 182 -3.83 11.98 -3.74
CA PRO A 182 -5.13 12.51 -4.15
C PRO A 182 -5.87 13.21 -3.00
N PHE A 183 -5.40 13.10 -1.76
CA PHE A 183 -6.11 13.58 -0.57
C PHE A 183 -5.16 14.23 0.43
N LEU A 184 -5.58 15.34 1.03
CA LEU A 184 -4.87 15.95 2.16
C LEU A 184 -5.83 16.57 3.17
N ALA A 185 -5.32 16.78 4.38
CA ALA A 185 -5.90 17.62 5.40
C ALA A 185 -5.16 18.95 5.43
N LEU A 186 -5.86 20.08 5.37
CA LEU A 186 -5.29 21.42 5.42
C LEU A 186 -5.80 22.14 6.67
N SER A 187 -4.90 22.49 7.60
CA SER A 187 -5.24 23.22 8.82
C SER A 187 -4.84 24.69 8.77
N SER A 188 -5.70 25.53 9.30
CA SER A 188 -5.57 26.98 9.40
C SER A 188 -6.22 27.48 10.70
N TRP A 189 -5.90 28.71 11.11
CA TRP A 189 -6.40 29.33 12.33
C TRP A 189 -6.75 30.78 12.07
N ASP A 190 -7.73 31.31 12.78
CA ASP A 190 -8.00 32.75 12.82
C ASP A 190 -7.23 33.42 13.98
N THR A 191 -7.37 34.73 14.12
CA THR A 191 -6.76 35.49 15.23
C THR A 191 -7.58 35.45 16.52
N ASP A 192 -8.83 35.00 16.46
CA ASP A 192 -9.80 34.97 17.57
C ASP A 192 -9.82 33.63 18.32
N GLY A 193 -8.91 32.71 17.98
CA GLY A 193 -8.75 31.43 18.64
C GLY A 193 -9.64 30.32 18.08
N GLY A 194 -10.05 30.43 16.82
CA GLY A 194 -10.66 29.37 16.02
C GLY A 194 -9.63 28.60 15.19
N GLY A 195 -10.00 27.37 14.80
CA GLY A 195 -9.17 26.50 13.97
C GLY A 195 -10.03 25.66 13.03
N ASP A 196 -9.52 25.39 11.83
CA ASP A 196 -10.19 24.59 10.81
C ASP A 196 -9.21 23.65 10.13
N THR A 197 -9.52 22.35 10.13
CA THR A 197 -8.83 21.30 9.38
C THR A 197 -9.75 20.83 8.25
N SER A 198 -9.43 21.21 7.00
CA SER A 198 -10.21 20.91 5.80
C SER A 198 -9.73 19.72 4.98
N PRO A 199 -10.61 18.75 4.67
CA PRO A 199 -10.26 17.71 3.72
C PRO A 199 -10.24 18.32 2.31
N ARG A 200 -9.16 18.11 1.59
CA ARG A 200 -8.99 18.45 0.17
C ARG A 200 -8.78 17.15 -0.59
N GLY A 201 -9.38 17.05 -1.77
CA GLY A 201 -9.31 15.83 -2.56
C GLY A 201 -9.51 16.08 -4.04
N GLU A 202 -8.71 15.41 -4.85
CA GLU A 202 -8.61 15.54 -6.30
C GLU A 202 -8.32 14.18 -6.94
N ARG A 203 -8.72 13.98 -8.21
CA ARG A 203 -8.31 12.80 -8.98
C ARG A 203 -6.85 12.85 -9.42
N GLN A 204 -6.40 14.06 -9.69
CA GLN A 204 -5.00 14.39 -9.95
C GLN A 204 -4.30 14.65 -8.60
N PRO A 205 -2.97 14.87 -8.58
CA PRO A 205 -2.29 15.35 -7.39
C PRO A 205 -3.08 16.50 -6.75
N VAL A 206 -3.42 16.35 -5.46
CA VAL A 206 -4.24 17.33 -4.72
C VAL A 206 -3.57 18.70 -4.61
N ALA A 207 -2.25 18.72 -4.78
CA ALA A 207 -1.42 19.91 -4.84
C ALA A 207 -0.38 19.77 -5.93
N ARG A 208 -0.01 20.90 -6.55
CA ARG A 208 1.00 20.98 -7.61
C ARG A 208 2.19 21.81 -7.15
N ILE A 209 3.39 21.33 -7.46
CA ILE A 209 4.65 22.05 -7.23
C ILE A 209 4.85 23.02 -8.40
N LEU A 210 5.12 24.30 -8.10
CA LEU A 210 5.52 25.29 -9.09
C LEU A 210 7.04 25.46 -9.14
N ASP A 211 7.69 25.42 -7.96
CA ASP A 211 9.15 25.48 -7.78
C ASP A 211 9.54 24.83 -6.44
N GLY A 212 10.82 24.88 -6.06
CA GLY A 212 11.37 24.30 -4.82
C GLY A 212 10.72 24.77 -3.51
N ARG A 213 9.94 25.86 -3.52
CA ARG A 213 9.26 26.44 -2.37
C ARG A 213 7.77 26.68 -2.58
N THR A 214 7.27 26.74 -3.80
CA THR A 214 5.90 27.15 -4.07
C THR A 214 5.01 25.95 -4.42
N LEU A 215 3.91 25.81 -3.68
CA LEU A 215 2.89 24.80 -3.89
C LEU A 215 1.53 25.46 -4.16
N VAL A 216 0.74 24.93 -5.10
CA VAL A 216 -0.60 25.44 -5.39
C VAL A 216 -1.66 24.35 -5.18
N ILE A 217 -2.79 24.72 -4.57
CA ILE A 217 -3.94 23.84 -4.34
C ILE A 217 -5.16 24.46 -5.00
N ALA A 218 -5.88 23.67 -5.80
CA ALA A 218 -7.14 24.09 -6.39
C ALA A 218 -8.24 24.18 -5.32
N ASP A 219 -8.91 25.33 -5.21
CA ASP A 219 -10.12 25.45 -4.40
C ASP A 219 -11.33 25.30 -5.32
N ARG A 220 -11.94 24.11 -5.30
CA ARG A 220 -13.11 23.80 -6.13
C ARG A 220 -14.40 24.18 -5.43
N LYS A 221 -15.44 24.42 -6.25
CA LYS A 221 -16.80 24.68 -5.77
C LYS A 221 -17.24 23.62 -4.77
N GLY A 222 -17.92 24.02 -3.72
CA GLY A 222 -18.35 23.12 -2.66
C GLY A 222 -19.63 23.59 -2.02
N ASN A 223 -19.80 23.26 -0.74
CA ASN A 223 -20.90 23.76 0.08
C ASN A 223 -20.75 25.25 0.47
N LYS A 224 -19.75 25.96 -0.09
CA LYS A 224 -19.39 27.36 0.18
C LYS A 224 -19.06 27.66 1.65
N ARG A 225 -18.82 26.64 2.47
CA ARG A 225 -18.21 26.81 3.79
C ARG A 225 -16.71 27.00 3.58
N ALA A 226 -16.23 28.19 3.90
CA ALA A 226 -14.89 28.65 3.53
C ALA A 226 -14.05 29.05 4.75
N ASP A 227 -14.20 28.32 5.86
CA ASP A 227 -13.52 28.61 7.14
C ASP A 227 -12.00 28.74 6.94
N THR A 228 -11.38 27.78 6.22
CA THR A 228 -9.95 27.86 5.86
C THR A 228 -9.58 29.18 5.17
N LEU A 229 -10.40 29.66 4.24
CA LEU A 229 -10.10 30.86 3.47
C LEU A 229 -10.24 32.12 4.32
N HIS A 230 -11.26 32.18 5.20
CA HIS A 230 -11.41 33.30 6.14
C HIS A 230 -10.26 33.35 7.16
N ASN A 231 -9.84 32.19 7.67
CA ASN A 231 -8.69 32.08 8.56
C ASN A 231 -7.42 32.65 7.91
N LEU A 232 -7.16 32.29 6.66
CA LEU A 232 -5.97 32.73 5.92
C LEU A 232 -5.93 34.23 5.60
N LEU A 233 -7.08 34.92 5.62
CA LEU A 233 -7.11 36.38 5.52
C LEU A 233 -6.67 37.08 6.81
N GLN A 234 -6.68 36.36 7.95
CA GLN A 234 -6.31 36.89 9.27
C GLN A 234 -4.91 36.39 9.72
N ASP A 235 -4.61 35.11 9.48
CA ASP A 235 -3.32 34.48 9.74
C ASP A 235 -2.95 33.59 8.54
N ASP A 236 -1.93 33.98 7.80
CA ASP A 236 -1.48 33.29 6.59
C ASP A 236 -0.81 31.94 6.87
N ARG A 237 -0.51 31.62 8.14
CA ARG A 237 0.18 30.37 8.50
C ARG A 237 -0.75 29.17 8.42
N LEU A 238 -0.27 28.12 7.78
CA LEU A 238 -1.01 26.87 7.61
C LEU A 238 -0.11 25.64 7.76
N SER A 239 -0.73 24.49 7.94
CA SER A 239 -0.06 23.20 7.81
C SER A 239 -0.97 22.18 7.15
N LEU A 240 -0.41 21.28 6.36
CA LEU A 240 -1.17 20.19 5.73
C LEU A 240 -0.50 18.84 5.93
N ALA A 241 -1.31 17.79 5.86
CA ALA A 241 -0.89 16.40 5.87
C ALA A 241 -1.53 15.66 4.71
N ALA A 242 -0.74 15.09 3.80
CA ALA A 242 -1.24 14.38 2.62
C ALA A 242 -1.19 12.86 2.79
N LEU A 243 -2.15 12.16 2.18
CA LEU A 243 -2.24 10.71 2.12
C LEU A 243 -2.12 10.23 0.68
N VAL A 244 -1.47 9.09 0.52
CA VAL A 244 -1.48 8.31 -0.73
C VAL A 244 -2.14 6.97 -0.42
N PRO A 245 -3.25 6.62 -1.10
CA PRO A 245 -3.85 5.31 -0.97
C PRO A 245 -2.82 4.18 -1.10
N GLY A 246 -2.84 3.24 -0.15
CA GLY A 246 -1.93 2.10 -0.12
C GLY A 246 -0.53 2.38 0.43
N ARG A 247 -0.21 3.62 0.83
CA ARG A 247 1.04 3.96 1.54
C ARG A 247 0.77 4.26 3.01
N SER A 248 1.69 3.86 3.88
CA SER A 248 1.58 4.16 5.31
C SER A 248 2.19 5.51 5.72
N GLY A 249 2.98 6.11 4.82
CA GLY A 249 3.58 7.41 5.02
C GLY A 249 2.57 8.55 4.97
N VAL A 250 2.95 9.67 5.58
CA VAL A 250 2.25 10.96 5.54
C VAL A 250 3.27 12.02 5.16
N LEU A 251 2.92 12.83 4.16
CA LEU A 251 3.68 14.05 3.88
C LEU A 251 3.14 15.18 4.75
N HIS A 252 4.02 15.81 5.51
CA HIS A 252 3.74 17.01 6.27
C HIS A 252 4.32 18.22 5.56
N VAL A 253 3.52 19.28 5.42
CA VAL A 253 3.97 20.57 4.90
C VAL A 253 3.51 21.68 5.85
N ARG A 254 4.34 22.70 6.05
CA ARG A 254 3.98 23.96 6.70
C ARG A 254 4.50 25.14 5.90
N GLY A 255 3.78 26.24 5.97
CA GLY A 255 4.12 27.43 5.21
C GLY A 255 3.09 28.53 5.37
N ARG A 256 3.10 29.45 4.41
CA ARG A 256 2.20 30.61 4.36
C ARG A 256 1.36 30.58 3.11
N GLY A 257 0.04 30.68 3.28
CA GLY A 257 -0.94 30.61 2.20
C GLY A 257 -1.45 31.99 1.78
N ALA A 258 -1.60 32.17 0.47
CA ALA A 258 -2.29 33.30 -0.14
C ALA A 258 -3.40 32.80 -1.08
N ILE A 259 -4.53 33.50 -1.09
CA ILE A 259 -5.68 33.16 -1.93
C ILE A 259 -5.59 33.97 -3.21
N THR A 260 -5.79 33.34 -4.37
CA THR A 260 -5.79 34.01 -5.66
C THR A 260 -6.98 33.58 -6.53
N ASP A 261 -7.55 34.53 -7.26
CA ASP A 261 -8.52 34.31 -8.32
C ASP A 261 -7.91 34.45 -9.72
N ASP A 262 -6.58 34.53 -9.82
CA ASP A 262 -5.84 34.69 -11.07
C ASP A 262 -6.26 33.62 -12.09
N LEU A 263 -6.83 34.09 -13.20
CA LEU A 263 -7.48 33.22 -14.17
C LEU A 263 -6.46 32.28 -14.82
N ALA A 264 -5.29 32.79 -15.21
CA ALA A 264 -4.35 32.01 -15.98
C ALA A 264 -3.66 30.94 -15.11
N LEU A 265 -3.43 31.18 -13.80
CA LEU A 265 -3.02 30.13 -12.87
C LEU A 265 -4.13 29.08 -12.71
N ARG A 266 -5.39 29.52 -12.51
CA ARG A 266 -6.54 28.62 -12.34
C ARG A 266 -6.78 27.76 -13.59
N GLU A 267 -6.58 28.29 -14.78
CA GLU A 267 -6.69 27.55 -16.04
C GLU A 267 -5.70 26.39 -16.11
N THR A 268 -4.50 26.51 -15.52
CA THR A 268 -3.55 25.40 -15.44
C THR A 268 -4.03 24.23 -14.57
N MET A 269 -5.07 24.44 -13.76
CA MET A 269 -5.70 23.44 -12.87
C MET A 269 -7.10 23.04 -13.35
N ALA A 270 -7.47 23.44 -14.58
CA ALA A 270 -8.79 23.17 -15.12
C ALA A 270 -9.00 21.67 -15.38
N LEU A 271 -10.15 21.16 -14.96
CA LEU A 271 -10.61 19.82 -15.35
C LEU A 271 -11.57 19.99 -16.52
N ARG A 272 -11.16 19.48 -17.69
CA ARG A 272 -11.96 19.56 -18.93
C ARG A 272 -12.39 20.99 -19.27
N GLY A 273 -11.47 21.93 -19.13
CA GLY A 273 -11.72 23.34 -19.38
C GLY A 273 -12.52 24.04 -18.27
N VAL A 274 -12.81 23.37 -17.14
CA VAL A 274 -13.44 24.01 -15.97
C VAL A 274 -12.38 24.33 -14.92
N PRO A 275 -11.91 25.59 -14.81
CA PRO A 275 -10.98 26.00 -13.76
C PRO A 275 -11.64 25.96 -12.37
N PRO A 276 -10.85 25.80 -11.29
CA PRO A 276 -11.34 26.04 -9.94
C PRO A 276 -11.78 27.51 -9.78
N HIS A 277 -12.57 27.81 -8.74
CA HIS A 277 -13.02 29.19 -8.52
C HIS A 277 -11.94 30.09 -7.90
N LEU A 278 -10.97 29.49 -7.22
CA LEU A 278 -9.85 30.11 -6.53
C LEU A 278 -8.70 29.10 -6.49
N ALA A 279 -7.50 29.58 -6.20
CA ALA A 279 -6.36 28.75 -5.86
C ALA A 279 -5.74 29.24 -4.55
N LEU A 280 -5.16 28.31 -3.82
CA LEU A 280 -4.33 28.59 -2.65
C LEU A 280 -2.87 28.41 -3.05
N VAL A 281 -2.09 29.48 -3.01
CA VAL A 281 -0.65 29.49 -3.25
C VAL A 281 0.06 29.46 -1.91
N ILE A 282 0.99 28.53 -1.73
CA ILE A 282 1.66 28.26 -0.46
C ILE A 282 3.17 28.45 -0.64
N ASP A 283 3.75 29.40 0.08
CA ASP A 283 5.20 29.46 0.28
C ASP A 283 5.57 28.46 1.38
N VAL A 284 6.26 27.40 0.97
CA VAL A 284 6.59 26.24 1.81
C VAL A 284 7.84 26.53 2.62
N GLU A 285 7.68 26.57 3.93
CA GLU A 285 8.77 26.73 4.89
C GLU A 285 9.41 25.39 5.26
N HIS A 286 8.65 24.29 5.20
CA HIS A 286 9.13 22.95 5.51
C HIS A 286 8.20 21.88 4.91
N ALA A 287 8.81 20.80 4.41
CA ALA A 287 8.13 19.62 3.90
C ALA A 287 8.94 18.36 4.26
N GLU A 288 8.25 17.32 4.72
CA GLU A 288 8.88 16.04 5.05
C GLU A 288 7.89 14.87 4.90
N VAL A 289 8.38 13.72 4.45
CA VAL A 289 7.61 12.47 4.43
C VAL A 289 8.02 11.65 5.65
N THR A 290 7.06 11.25 6.47
CA THR A 290 7.30 10.41 7.64
C THR A 290 6.39 9.18 7.63
N GLY A 291 6.84 8.07 8.22
CA GLY A 291 5.97 6.91 8.44
C GLY A 291 4.91 7.24 9.50
N SER A 292 3.66 6.81 9.28
CA SER A 292 2.58 7.02 10.25
C SER A 292 2.00 5.70 10.73
N ALA A 293 2.25 5.37 12.00
CA ALA A 293 1.62 4.22 12.66
C ALA A 293 0.09 4.34 12.65
N ALA A 294 -0.46 5.55 12.82
CA ALA A 294 -1.89 5.78 12.77
C ALA A 294 -2.49 5.38 11.41
N VAL A 295 -1.84 5.72 10.30
CA VAL A 295 -2.31 5.35 8.95
C VAL A 295 -2.07 3.87 8.68
N ALA A 296 -0.88 3.36 9.02
CA ALA A 296 -0.52 1.95 8.87
C ALA A 296 -1.50 1.03 9.61
N ASP A 297 -1.71 1.29 10.90
CA ASP A 297 -2.57 0.50 11.77
C ASP A 297 -4.04 0.67 11.41
N ALA A 298 -4.45 1.84 10.88
CA ALA A 298 -5.83 2.08 10.45
C ALA A 298 -6.22 1.30 9.19
N ARG A 299 -5.27 0.71 8.45
CA ARG A 299 -5.48 -0.14 7.27
C ARG A 299 -6.62 0.35 6.38
N LEU A 300 -6.57 1.64 6.04
CA LEU A 300 -7.67 2.37 5.41
C LEU A 300 -8.13 1.77 4.07
N TRP A 301 -7.24 1.02 3.42
CA TRP A 301 -7.43 0.46 2.08
C TRP A 301 -7.38 -1.08 2.06
N ASP A 302 -7.42 -1.73 3.22
CA ASP A 302 -7.45 -3.19 3.31
C ASP A 302 -8.88 -3.70 3.02
N PRO A 303 -9.09 -4.48 1.94
CA PRO A 303 -10.41 -5.00 1.58
C PRO A 303 -11.04 -5.86 2.69
N GLY A 304 -10.21 -6.51 3.51
CA GLY A 304 -10.63 -7.40 4.61
C GLY A 304 -11.12 -6.68 5.87
N ARG A 305 -10.93 -5.35 5.95
CA ARG A 305 -11.35 -4.53 7.11
C ARG A 305 -12.71 -3.84 6.91
N ARG A 306 -13.49 -4.21 5.90
CA ARG A 306 -14.88 -3.71 5.80
C ARG A 306 -15.60 -4.07 7.11
N GLU A 307 -15.94 -3.05 7.91
CA GLU A 307 -16.53 -3.26 9.24
C GLU A 307 -17.71 -4.21 9.15
N SER A 308 -17.64 -5.33 9.89
CA SER A 308 -18.79 -6.19 10.11
C SER A 308 -19.76 -5.44 11.05
N GLY A 309 -20.70 -4.67 10.49
CA GLY A 309 -21.68 -3.92 11.26
C GLY A 309 -22.46 -2.90 10.44
N GLU A 310 -23.54 -2.37 11.02
CA GLU A 310 -24.33 -1.31 10.38
C GLU A 310 -23.55 0.02 10.43
N VAL A 311 -23.12 0.50 9.26
CA VAL A 311 -22.40 1.78 9.11
C VAL A 311 -23.32 2.95 9.50
N PRO A 312 -22.90 3.87 10.38
CA PRO A 312 -23.71 5.03 10.75
C PRO A 312 -24.16 5.85 9.53
N ASP A 313 -25.45 6.18 9.46
CA ASP A 313 -25.97 7.08 8.43
C ASP A 313 -25.61 8.53 8.77
N MET A 314 -24.47 8.98 8.24
CA MET A 314 -23.96 10.35 8.40
C MET A 314 -24.97 11.42 7.96
N MET A 315 -25.89 11.10 7.05
CA MET A 315 -26.94 12.03 6.62
C MET A 315 -28.14 12.06 7.51
N ALA A 316 -28.53 10.92 8.07
CA ALA A 316 -29.48 10.91 9.17
C ALA A 316 -28.95 11.74 10.35
N LEU A 317 -27.65 11.65 10.65
CA LEU A 317 -26.99 12.48 11.66
C LEU A 317 -27.09 13.98 11.33
N ALA A 318 -26.68 14.39 10.14
CA ALA A 318 -26.76 15.80 9.72
C ALA A 318 -28.21 16.35 9.73
N GLY A 319 -29.19 15.53 9.32
CA GLY A 319 -30.60 15.87 9.37
C GLY A 319 -31.12 16.06 10.81
N LYS A 320 -30.67 15.23 11.75
CA LYS A 320 -30.98 15.39 13.18
C LYS A 320 -30.41 16.71 13.73
N HIS A 321 -29.17 17.04 13.41
CA HIS A 321 -28.54 18.31 13.84
C HIS A 321 -29.29 19.52 13.28
N LEU A 322 -29.66 19.50 11.99
CA LEU A 322 -30.44 20.56 11.38
C LEU A 322 -31.82 20.74 12.03
N ALA A 323 -32.50 19.62 12.35
CA ALA A 323 -33.81 19.65 13.00
C ALA A 323 -33.74 20.20 14.43
N ALA A 324 -32.72 19.81 15.20
CA ALA A 324 -32.49 20.29 16.57
C ALA A 324 -32.31 21.83 16.58
N ASN A 325 -31.43 22.35 15.73
CA ASN A 325 -31.14 23.78 15.67
C ASN A 325 -32.28 24.61 15.04
N SER A 326 -33.14 23.98 14.22
CA SER A 326 -34.32 24.65 13.67
C SER A 326 -35.43 24.80 14.72
N ALA A 327 -35.56 23.85 15.66
CA ALA A 327 -36.53 23.91 16.74
C ALA A 327 -36.24 25.05 17.74
N GLU A 328 -34.97 25.34 18.02
CA GLU A 328 -34.55 26.46 18.86
C GLU A 328 -34.85 27.83 18.22
N SER A 329 -34.96 27.90 16.89
CA SER A 329 -35.24 29.15 16.15
C SER A 329 -36.73 29.52 16.04
N GLY A 330 -37.64 28.78 16.70
CA GLY A 330 -39.07 29.12 16.80
C GLY A 330 -39.90 28.97 15.51
N ARG A 331 -39.39 28.31 14.46
CA ARG A 331 -40.15 28.06 13.20
C ARG A 331 -40.88 26.72 13.22
N SER A 332 -42.15 26.75 12.79
CA SER A 332 -43.09 25.61 12.68
C SER A 332 -42.68 24.48 11.73
N SER A 333 -41.48 24.50 11.14
CA SER A 333 -40.96 23.46 10.25
C SER A 333 -40.25 22.30 10.96
N ALA A 334 -39.92 22.44 12.25
CA ALA A 334 -39.19 21.39 12.99
C ALA A 334 -40.00 20.10 13.20
N TRP A 335 -41.31 20.22 13.42
CA TRP A 335 -42.20 19.05 13.52
C TRP A 335 -42.35 18.35 12.17
N LEU A 336 -42.44 19.12 11.07
CA LEU A 336 -42.50 18.59 9.71
C LEU A 336 -41.22 17.80 9.37
N ILE A 337 -40.04 18.33 9.69
CA ILE A 337 -38.76 17.65 9.45
C ILE A 337 -38.63 16.38 10.30
N ARG A 338 -39.02 16.42 11.59
CA ARG A 338 -39.00 15.23 12.47
C ARG A 338 -40.01 14.17 12.02
N ALA A 339 -41.22 14.58 11.60
CA ALA A 339 -42.23 13.68 11.05
C ALA A 339 -41.77 13.05 9.74
N PHE A 340 -41.15 13.82 8.84
CA PHE A 340 -40.62 13.32 7.56
C PHE A 340 -39.45 12.35 7.76
N ALA A 341 -38.53 12.65 8.68
CA ALA A 341 -37.37 11.81 8.99
C ALA A 341 -37.75 10.50 9.72
N ALA A 342 -38.93 10.43 10.36
CA ALA A 342 -39.44 9.24 11.03
C ALA A 342 -40.16 8.25 10.10
N ILE A 343 -40.43 8.60 8.84
CA ILE A 343 -41.06 7.72 7.86
C ILE A 343 -40.07 6.63 7.41
N PRO A 344 -40.39 5.34 7.59
CA PRO A 344 -39.52 4.24 7.17
C PRO A 344 -39.16 4.33 5.67
N GLY A 345 -37.87 4.45 5.35
CA GLY A 345 -37.39 4.52 3.97
C GLY A 345 -37.17 5.93 3.42
N VAL A 346 -37.56 7.00 4.11
CA VAL A 346 -37.27 8.39 3.68
C VAL A 346 -35.76 8.69 3.72
N SER A 347 -35.02 8.17 4.70
CA SER A 347 -33.55 8.27 4.74
C SER A 347 -32.88 7.69 3.47
N ARG A 348 -33.40 6.55 2.98
CA ARG A 348 -32.94 5.92 1.72
C ARG A 348 -33.24 6.79 0.50
N LEU A 349 -34.40 7.42 0.46
CA LEU A 349 -34.77 8.34 -0.62
C LEU A 349 -33.90 9.60 -0.60
N MET A 350 -33.70 10.21 0.57
CA MET A 350 -32.85 11.38 0.77
C MET A 350 -31.40 11.11 0.36
N ARG A 351 -30.86 9.93 0.72
CA ARG A 351 -29.53 9.50 0.30
C ARG A 351 -29.43 9.44 -1.23
N LYS A 352 -30.37 8.80 -1.93
CA LYS A 352 -30.39 8.76 -3.41
C LYS A 352 -30.44 10.15 -4.05
N VAL A 353 -31.25 11.07 -3.50
CA VAL A 353 -31.36 12.46 -3.99
C VAL A 353 -30.02 13.18 -3.82
N MET A 354 -29.37 13.01 -2.68
CA MET A 354 -28.08 13.63 -2.40
C MET A 354 -26.95 13.02 -3.24
N ASP A 355 -26.88 11.69 -3.37
CA ASP A 355 -25.89 11.03 -4.24
C ASP A 355 -26.02 11.52 -5.69
N ARG A 356 -27.25 11.80 -6.13
CA ARG A 356 -27.50 12.44 -7.43
C ARG A 356 -27.02 13.90 -7.44
N GLY A 357 -27.23 14.63 -6.36
CA GLY A 357 -26.72 16.00 -6.16
C GLY A 357 -25.19 16.06 -6.20
N TYR A 358 -24.50 15.17 -5.50
CA TYR A 358 -23.03 15.05 -5.54
C TYR A 358 -22.53 14.73 -6.95
N ARG A 359 -23.12 13.73 -7.61
CA ARG A 359 -22.77 13.40 -9.00
C ARG A 359 -22.93 14.59 -9.94
N PHE A 360 -24.06 15.29 -9.86
CA PHE A 360 -24.32 16.45 -10.71
C PHE A 360 -23.37 17.62 -10.42
N ALA A 361 -23.08 17.91 -9.14
CA ALA A 361 -22.14 18.96 -8.76
C ALA A 361 -20.72 18.67 -9.28
N LEU A 362 -20.24 17.43 -9.13
CA LEU A 362 -18.92 17.00 -9.60
C LEU A 362 -18.83 16.95 -11.14
N GLN A 363 -19.89 16.54 -11.83
CA GLN A 363 -19.95 16.62 -13.29
C GLN A 363 -19.81 18.06 -13.80
N LYS A 364 -20.42 19.04 -13.12
CA LYS A 364 -20.25 20.47 -13.44
C LYS A 364 -18.84 20.99 -13.20
N GLU A 365 -18.05 20.30 -12.39
CA GLU A 365 -16.64 20.61 -12.12
C GLU A 365 -15.67 19.88 -13.09
N GLY A 366 -16.20 19.10 -14.04
CA GLY A 366 -15.39 18.42 -15.07
C GLY A 366 -14.99 16.96 -14.73
N TYR A 367 -15.64 16.31 -13.76
CA TYR A 367 -15.37 14.91 -13.39
C TYR A 367 -16.25 13.91 -14.17
N ASP A 368 -15.62 12.88 -14.75
CA ASP A 368 -16.31 11.77 -15.44
C ASP A 368 -16.47 10.53 -14.57
N GLU A 369 -17.59 9.82 -14.67
CA GLU A 369 -17.87 8.62 -13.87
C GLU A 369 -17.69 8.84 -12.36
N VAL A 370 -18.72 9.42 -11.75
CA VAL A 370 -18.75 9.64 -10.31
C VAL A 370 -19.42 8.45 -9.63
N GLN A 371 -18.61 7.56 -9.07
CA GLN A 371 -19.08 6.53 -8.13
C GLN A 371 -19.22 7.18 -6.74
N VAL A 372 -20.39 7.01 -6.13
CA VAL A 372 -20.63 7.44 -4.74
C VAL A 372 -20.55 6.17 -3.89
N PRO A 373 -19.73 6.13 -2.83
CA PRO A 373 -19.65 4.95 -1.97
C PRO A 373 -21.04 4.55 -1.47
N ALA A 374 -21.53 3.40 -1.92
CA ALA A 374 -22.78 2.86 -1.41
C ALA A 374 -22.50 2.31 -0.02
N GLY A 375 -23.15 2.82 1.03
CA GLY A 375 -23.20 2.12 2.30
C GLY A 375 -23.88 0.77 2.09
N THR A 376 -23.11 -0.29 1.85
CA THR A 376 -23.60 -1.61 1.46
C THR A 376 -23.82 -2.50 2.67
N ARG A 377 -24.98 -3.15 2.63
CA ARG A 377 -25.54 -4.08 3.60
C ARG A 377 -24.84 -5.43 3.50
N THR A 378 -24.61 -6.08 4.63
CA THR A 378 -24.28 -7.50 4.75
C THR A 378 -25.53 -8.37 4.70
N GLY A 379 -25.46 -9.55 4.07
CA GLY A 379 -26.49 -10.57 4.20
C GLY A 379 -26.37 -11.76 3.25
N GLU A 380 -25.33 -12.59 3.39
CA GLU A 380 -25.42 -14.05 3.23
C GLU A 380 -24.16 -14.72 3.82
N PRO A 381 -24.27 -15.87 4.53
CA PRO A 381 -23.11 -16.54 5.10
C PRO A 381 -22.40 -17.37 4.02
N ALA A 382 -21.12 -17.11 3.79
CA ALA A 382 -20.26 -17.91 2.93
C ALA A 382 -20.02 -19.30 3.55
N ARG A 383 -19.96 -20.33 2.69
CA ARG A 383 -19.68 -21.72 3.05
C ARG A 383 -18.18 -21.93 3.37
N PRO A 384 -17.81 -22.89 4.23
CA PRO A 384 -16.41 -23.17 4.53
C PRO A 384 -15.76 -24.01 3.42
N GLY A 385 -14.65 -23.55 2.84
CA GLY A 385 -13.87 -24.33 1.87
C GLY A 385 -12.85 -23.59 0.99
N GLU A 386 -12.84 -22.26 0.94
CA GLU A 386 -11.86 -21.50 0.14
C GLU A 386 -10.74 -20.96 1.05
N ALA A 387 -9.51 -21.42 0.84
CA ALA A 387 -8.33 -20.79 1.44
C ALA A 387 -8.09 -19.45 0.73
N ASP A 388 -8.62 -18.39 1.34
CA ASP A 388 -8.63 -17.02 0.83
C ASP A 388 -7.21 -16.43 0.68
N GLY A 389 -6.98 -15.73 -0.44
CA GLY A 389 -5.77 -15.00 -0.80
C GLY A 389 -5.50 -13.74 0.04
N ALA A 390 -5.93 -13.74 1.30
CA ALA A 390 -5.79 -12.66 2.26
C ALA A 390 -4.38 -12.57 2.85
N LEU A 391 -3.90 -11.35 3.08
CA LEU A 391 -2.59 -11.11 3.68
C LEU A 391 -2.61 -11.49 5.17
N ARG A 392 -1.75 -12.43 5.56
CA ARG A 392 -1.54 -12.75 6.98
C ARG A 392 -0.54 -11.77 7.59
N GLN A 393 -0.91 -11.17 8.70
CA GLN A 393 -0.05 -10.22 9.41
C GLN A 393 0.84 -10.96 10.37
N VAL A 394 2.13 -10.67 10.32
CA VAL A 394 3.14 -11.32 11.14
C VAL A 394 4.01 -10.29 11.84
N ARG A 395 4.62 -10.70 12.94
CA ARG A 395 5.64 -9.94 13.66
C ARG A 395 6.96 -10.70 13.62
N VAL A 396 8.06 -9.95 13.58
CA VAL A 396 9.41 -10.47 13.73
C VAL A 396 9.61 -10.86 15.19
N ALA A 397 9.53 -12.14 15.50
CA ALA A 397 9.73 -12.66 16.86
C ALA A 397 11.21 -12.77 17.22
N GLU A 398 12.06 -13.04 16.22
CA GLU A 398 13.50 -13.20 16.40
C GLU A 398 14.22 -12.88 15.08
N VAL A 399 15.43 -12.35 15.17
CA VAL A 399 16.36 -12.17 14.05
C VAL A 399 17.64 -12.93 14.37
N ARG A 400 17.88 -14.03 13.65
CA ARG A 400 19.08 -14.85 13.79
C ARG A 400 20.10 -14.47 12.74
N GLN A 401 21.35 -14.28 13.15
CA GLN A 401 22.46 -14.05 12.23
C GLN A 401 23.04 -15.41 11.82
N GLU A 402 22.83 -15.83 10.57
CA GLU A 402 23.31 -17.13 10.06
C GLU A 402 24.74 -17.05 9.53
N THR A 403 25.05 -15.97 8.81
CA THR A 403 26.37 -15.65 8.25
C THR A 403 26.56 -14.14 8.24
N PRO A 404 27.75 -13.56 7.97
CA PRO A 404 27.91 -12.12 7.84
C PRO A 404 26.94 -11.47 6.82
N THR A 405 26.48 -12.22 5.82
CA THR A 405 25.59 -11.73 4.76
C THR A 405 24.18 -12.30 4.79
N ALA A 406 23.82 -13.19 5.73
CA ALA A 406 22.50 -13.81 5.79
C ALA A 406 21.89 -13.76 7.20
N ARG A 407 20.59 -13.45 7.26
CA ARG A 407 19.79 -13.42 8.50
C ARG A 407 18.51 -14.22 8.33
N THR A 408 18.13 -14.97 9.35
CA THR A 408 16.82 -15.63 9.44
C THR A 408 15.87 -14.81 10.29
N LEU A 409 14.72 -14.49 9.72
CA LEU A 409 13.59 -13.89 10.40
C LEU A 409 12.67 -15.00 10.89
N VAL A 410 12.42 -15.06 12.19
CA VAL A 410 11.41 -15.94 12.77
C VAL A 410 10.11 -15.15 12.88
N LEU A 411 9.15 -15.46 12.02
CA LEU A 411 7.89 -14.73 11.91
C LEU A 411 6.80 -15.48 12.66
N ARG A 412 6.02 -14.76 13.47
CA ARG A 412 4.84 -15.30 14.18
C ARG A 412 3.63 -14.45 13.87
N ASP A 413 2.44 -15.01 14.09
CA ASP A 413 1.19 -14.26 13.91
C ASP A 413 1.22 -12.93 14.67
N ALA A 414 0.86 -11.82 14.03
CA ALA A 414 0.94 -10.50 14.67
C ALA A 414 -0.01 -10.35 15.87
N SER A 415 -1.10 -11.14 15.91
CA SER A 415 -2.08 -11.14 17.02
C SER A 415 -1.55 -11.77 18.32
N GLY A 416 -0.49 -12.58 18.22
CA GLY A 416 -0.02 -13.41 19.34
C GLY A 416 -0.59 -14.83 19.34
N GLU A 417 -1.60 -15.11 18.51
CA GLU A 417 -2.17 -16.46 18.39
C GLU A 417 -1.18 -17.48 17.81
N GLU A 418 -1.23 -18.72 18.31
CA GLU A 418 -0.40 -19.84 17.84
C GLU A 418 -0.99 -20.51 16.59
N ARG A 419 -1.21 -19.72 15.53
CA ARG A 419 -1.71 -20.24 14.25
C ARG A 419 -0.58 -20.90 13.44
N PRO A 420 -0.74 -22.15 12.96
CA PRO A 420 0.27 -22.81 12.14
C PRO A 420 0.45 -22.11 10.79
N PHE A 421 1.62 -22.28 10.19
CA PHE A 421 1.85 -21.98 8.78
C PHE A 421 1.82 -23.28 8.00
N ASP A 422 0.75 -23.48 7.23
CA ASP A 422 0.57 -24.66 6.38
C ASP A 422 1.12 -24.37 4.99
N PHE A 423 2.03 -25.23 4.52
CA PHE A 423 2.68 -25.15 3.21
C PHE A 423 3.35 -26.48 2.88
N ARG A 424 3.82 -26.66 1.64
CA ARG A 424 4.61 -27.83 1.23
C ARG A 424 6.11 -27.52 1.33
N PRO A 425 6.96 -28.47 1.77
CA PRO A 425 8.38 -28.21 1.94
C PRO A 425 9.05 -27.79 0.62
N GLY A 426 9.58 -26.57 0.60
CA GLY A 426 10.14 -25.92 -0.59
C GLY A 426 9.37 -24.69 -1.08
N GLN A 427 8.09 -24.55 -0.70
CA GLN A 427 7.30 -23.38 -1.06
C GLN A 427 7.81 -22.09 -0.41
N PHE A 428 7.37 -20.97 -0.97
CA PHE A 428 7.72 -19.63 -0.49
C PHE A 428 6.51 -18.83 -0.04
N PHE A 429 6.81 -17.75 0.68
CA PHE A 429 5.85 -16.70 1.02
C PHE A 429 6.34 -15.37 0.44
N THR A 430 5.41 -14.54 -0.01
CA THR A 430 5.70 -13.17 -0.40
C THR A 430 5.60 -12.29 0.83
N LEU A 431 6.74 -11.74 1.27
CA LEU A 431 6.81 -10.75 2.32
C LEU A 431 6.49 -9.38 1.72
N ILE A 432 5.61 -8.66 2.41
CA ILE A 432 5.15 -7.33 2.04
C ILE A 432 5.48 -6.43 3.22
N ALA A 433 6.30 -5.43 2.94
CA ALA A 433 6.74 -4.46 3.94
C ALA A 433 6.78 -3.06 3.32
N ASP A 434 6.58 -2.06 4.17
CA ASP A 434 6.84 -0.67 3.81
C ASP A 434 8.30 -0.35 4.18
N VAL A 435 9.13 -0.07 3.18
CA VAL A 435 10.52 0.32 3.38
C VAL A 435 10.65 1.79 2.97
N ALA A 436 10.77 2.67 3.97
CA ALA A 436 10.89 4.12 3.77
C ALA A 436 9.77 4.72 2.89
N GLY A 437 8.51 4.36 3.15
CA GLY A 437 7.33 4.86 2.42
C GLY A 437 7.03 4.12 1.12
N HIS A 438 7.80 3.10 0.78
CA HIS A 438 7.65 2.33 -0.45
C HIS A 438 7.20 0.90 -0.14
N PRO A 439 6.05 0.44 -0.67
CA PRO A 439 5.63 -0.94 -0.51
C PRO A 439 6.56 -1.85 -1.32
N VAL A 440 7.30 -2.72 -0.63
CA VAL A 440 8.18 -3.71 -1.23
C VAL A 440 7.58 -5.09 -1.03
N ARG A 441 7.47 -5.86 -2.12
CA ARG A 441 7.03 -7.26 -2.12
C ARG A 441 8.18 -8.16 -2.54
N ARG A 442 8.56 -9.15 -1.72
CA ARG A 442 9.65 -10.08 -2.07
C ARG A 442 9.29 -11.50 -1.66
N ALA A 443 9.46 -12.43 -2.60
CA ALA A 443 9.31 -13.84 -2.33
C ALA A 443 10.54 -14.39 -1.59
N TYR A 444 10.30 -15.18 -0.55
CA TYR A 444 11.34 -15.93 0.13
C TYR A 444 10.85 -17.34 0.48
N SER A 445 11.62 -18.36 0.12
CA SER A 445 11.33 -19.74 0.48
C SER A 445 11.21 -19.89 1.99
N ALA A 446 10.20 -20.62 2.44
CA ALA A 446 10.12 -21.03 3.82
C ALA A 446 11.34 -21.90 4.14
N SER A 447 12.01 -21.60 5.24
CA SER A 447 13.11 -22.41 5.77
C SER A 447 12.67 -23.24 6.99
N SER A 448 11.50 -22.98 7.57
CA SER A 448 10.89 -23.79 8.64
C SER A 448 10.18 -25.03 8.09
N ALA A 449 9.77 -25.94 8.98
CA ALA A 449 8.92 -27.07 8.63
C ALA A 449 7.43 -26.64 8.56
N PRO A 450 6.61 -27.24 7.67
CA PRO A 450 5.16 -27.04 7.64
C PRO A 450 4.48 -27.34 8.97
N GLY A 451 3.36 -26.63 9.22
CA GLY A 451 2.55 -26.81 10.42
C GLY A 451 3.13 -26.15 11.68
N ALA A 452 4.33 -25.56 11.60
CA ALA A 452 4.91 -24.82 12.71
C ALA A 452 4.13 -23.52 13.00
N THR A 453 4.08 -23.11 14.26
CA THR A 453 3.47 -21.83 14.70
C THR A 453 4.35 -20.60 14.41
N HIS A 454 5.41 -20.81 13.63
CA HIS A 454 6.33 -19.77 13.16
C HIS A 454 6.76 -20.09 11.73
N LEU A 455 7.07 -19.04 10.98
CA LEU A 455 7.63 -19.11 9.64
C LEU A 455 9.05 -18.57 9.66
N ASP A 456 10.03 -19.42 9.36
CA ASP A 456 11.42 -18.98 9.21
C ASP A 456 11.67 -18.56 7.78
N VAL A 457 12.13 -17.32 7.59
CA VAL A 457 12.52 -16.78 6.29
C VAL A 457 13.94 -16.29 6.34
N THR A 458 14.79 -16.82 5.46
CA THR A 458 16.22 -16.49 5.47
C THR A 458 16.60 -15.59 4.31
N VAL A 459 17.08 -14.41 4.64
CA VAL A 459 17.34 -13.31 3.72
C VAL A 459 18.84 -13.13 3.60
N LYS A 460 19.37 -13.31 2.38
CA LYS A 460 20.75 -12.93 2.05
C LYS A 460 20.78 -11.48 1.57
N GLN A 461 21.76 -10.71 2.01
CA GLN A 461 21.98 -9.35 1.55
C GLN A 461 22.34 -9.36 0.06
N VAL A 462 21.70 -8.47 -0.69
CA VAL A 462 21.96 -8.26 -2.11
C VAL A 462 22.29 -6.79 -2.29
N ASP A 463 23.38 -6.49 -2.97
CA ASP A 463 23.79 -5.12 -3.27
C ASP A 463 22.69 -4.40 -4.07
N GLY A 464 22.31 -3.20 -3.63
CA GLY A 464 21.19 -2.44 -4.23
C GLY A 464 19.80 -2.99 -3.91
N GLY A 465 19.68 -4.09 -3.14
CA GLY A 465 18.37 -4.66 -2.78
C GLY A 465 17.68 -3.87 -1.66
N HIS A 466 16.48 -3.35 -1.91
CA HIS A 466 15.72 -2.56 -0.94
C HIS A 466 15.36 -3.37 0.33
N PHE A 467 14.63 -4.48 0.18
CA PHE A 467 14.17 -5.28 1.33
C PHE A 467 15.32 -5.99 2.05
N SER A 468 16.25 -6.61 1.30
CA SER A 468 17.39 -7.31 1.90
C SER A 468 18.33 -6.36 2.64
N THR A 469 18.49 -5.12 2.17
CA THR A 469 19.21 -4.08 2.94
C THR A 469 18.46 -3.68 4.19
N HIS A 470 17.13 -3.48 4.11
CA HIS A 470 16.30 -3.15 5.26
C HIS A 470 16.39 -4.22 6.36
N VAL A 471 16.33 -5.51 6.01
CA VAL A 471 16.49 -6.63 6.95
C VAL A 471 17.82 -6.58 7.71
N HIS A 472 18.90 -6.18 7.03
CA HIS A 472 20.24 -6.17 7.62
C HIS A 472 20.55 -4.89 8.40
N ARG A 473 19.93 -3.77 8.04
CA ARG A 473 20.23 -2.46 8.65
C ARG A 473 19.20 -2.00 9.66
N ASP A 474 17.92 -2.09 9.34
CA ASP A 474 16.88 -1.30 10.01
C ASP A 474 15.84 -2.16 10.71
N LEU A 475 15.54 -3.34 10.19
CA LEU A 475 14.54 -4.25 10.74
C LEU A 475 14.96 -4.77 12.12
N ARG A 476 14.01 -4.82 13.06
CA ARG A 476 14.20 -5.23 14.46
C ARG A 476 13.14 -6.25 14.88
N VAL A 477 13.42 -6.93 15.99
CA VAL A 477 12.43 -7.75 16.69
C VAL A 477 11.26 -6.85 17.12
N GLY A 478 10.04 -7.32 16.89
CA GLY A 478 8.80 -6.60 17.12
C GLY A 478 8.19 -5.97 15.87
N ASP A 479 8.99 -5.74 14.82
CA ASP A 479 8.51 -5.15 13.57
C ASP A 479 7.43 -6.02 12.93
N ARG A 480 6.47 -5.37 12.27
CA ARG A 480 5.33 -6.02 11.61
C ARG A 480 5.54 -6.07 10.10
N LEU A 481 5.20 -7.22 9.53
CA LEU A 481 5.22 -7.48 8.09
C LEU A 481 3.89 -8.14 7.72
N ALA A 482 3.53 -8.11 6.44
CA ALA A 482 2.48 -8.98 5.93
C ALA A 482 3.10 -10.10 5.08
N VAL A 483 2.50 -11.29 5.11
CA VAL A 483 2.87 -12.41 4.26
C VAL A 483 1.67 -12.84 3.44
N ARG A 484 1.92 -13.12 2.15
CA ARG A 484 0.99 -13.79 1.24
C ARG A 484 1.57 -15.15 0.88
N GLY A 485 0.72 -16.15 0.80
CA GLY A 485 1.10 -17.51 0.45
C GLY A 485 0.48 -18.55 1.39
N PRO A 486 0.91 -19.81 1.28
CA PRO A 486 2.08 -20.25 0.51
C PRO A 486 1.91 -20.13 -1.02
N SER A 487 3.03 -20.11 -1.74
CA SER A 487 3.07 -20.08 -3.20
C SER A 487 4.27 -20.87 -3.73
N GLY A 488 4.24 -21.17 -5.03
CA GLY A 488 5.32 -21.88 -5.73
C GLY A 488 5.05 -23.37 -5.91
N THR A 489 5.57 -23.89 -7.02
CA THR A 489 5.46 -25.31 -7.43
C THR A 489 6.70 -26.13 -7.06
N PHE A 490 7.75 -25.48 -6.57
CA PHE A 490 8.97 -26.14 -6.11
C PHE A 490 8.78 -26.71 -4.71
N HIS A 491 8.30 -27.95 -4.63
CA HIS A 491 8.14 -28.64 -3.35
C HIS A 491 8.33 -30.16 -3.49
N THR A 492 8.58 -30.82 -2.36
CA THR A 492 8.58 -32.29 -2.32
C THR A 492 7.22 -32.85 -2.74
N ARG A 493 7.19 -33.98 -3.44
CA ARG A 493 5.92 -34.67 -3.78
C ARG A 493 5.25 -35.18 -2.50
N ASP A 494 3.92 -35.30 -2.55
CA ASP A 494 3.13 -35.83 -1.42
C ASP A 494 3.40 -37.33 -1.17
N GLU A 495 3.88 -38.05 -2.20
CA GLU A 495 4.23 -39.46 -2.13
C GLU A 495 5.55 -39.69 -1.34
N PRO A 496 5.64 -40.74 -0.51
CA PRO A 496 6.84 -41.05 0.24
C PRO A 496 8.04 -41.34 -0.67
N GLN A 497 9.00 -40.41 -0.72
CA GLN A 497 10.23 -40.60 -1.48
C GLN A 497 11.26 -41.35 -0.63
N ARG A 498 11.78 -42.48 -1.15
CA ARG A 498 12.85 -43.25 -0.50
C ARG A 498 14.18 -42.49 -0.48
N HIS A 499 14.44 -41.66 -1.48
CA HIS A 499 15.71 -40.93 -1.58
C HIS A 499 15.52 -39.53 -2.15
N LEU A 500 16.03 -38.53 -1.43
CA LEU A 500 15.96 -37.11 -1.77
C LEU A 500 17.35 -36.55 -2.02
N VAL A 501 17.60 -36.06 -3.23
CA VAL A 501 18.90 -35.50 -3.63
C VAL A 501 18.76 -33.98 -3.74
N LEU A 502 19.43 -33.26 -2.85
CA LEU A 502 19.35 -31.81 -2.76
C LEU A 502 20.66 -31.20 -3.24
N ILE A 503 20.61 -30.25 -4.16
CA ILE A 503 21.78 -29.53 -4.66
C ILE A 503 21.52 -28.04 -4.51
N ALA A 504 22.28 -27.41 -3.61
CA ALA A 504 22.11 -26.02 -3.24
C ALA A 504 23.40 -25.20 -3.41
N ALA A 505 23.24 -23.91 -3.66
CA ALA A 505 24.35 -22.96 -3.56
C ALA A 505 23.92 -21.63 -2.95
N GLY A 506 24.74 -21.12 -2.02
CA GLY A 506 24.45 -19.87 -1.29
C GLY A 506 23.08 -19.90 -0.61
N SER A 507 22.24 -18.91 -0.89
CA SER A 507 20.87 -18.82 -0.34
C SER A 507 19.90 -19.86 -0.90
N GLY A 508 20.23 -20.59 -1.98
CA GLY A 508 19.39 -21.68 -2.49
C GLY A 508 19.22 -22.85 -1.51
N ILE A 509 19.91 -22.84 -0.38
CA ILE A 509 19.71 -23.80 0.71
C ILE A 509 18.38 -23.62 1.44
N THR A 510 17.72 -22.45 1.35
CA THR A 510 16.52 -22.14 2.14
C THR A 510 15.34 -23.07 1.89
N PRO A 511 14.90 -23.34 0.64
CA PRO A 511 13.85 -24.33 0.41
C PRO A 511 14.31 -25.74 0.82
N MET A 512 15.60 -26.05 0.66
CA MET A 512 16.17 -27.36 1.03
C MET A 512 16.12 -27.59 2.54
N MET A 513 16.33 -26.56 3.35
CA MET A 513 16.20 -26.69 4.81
C MET A 513 14.77 -27.04 5.22
N SER A 514 13.76 -26.47 4.57
CA SER A 514 12.37 -26.86 4.82
C SER A 514 12.15 -28.34 4.49
N MET A 515 12.68 -28.82 3.34
CA MET A 515 12.61 -30.24 2.96
C MET A 515 13.33 -31.15 3.97
N ILE A 516 14.54 -30.77 4.40
CA ILE A 516 15.35 -31.50 5.37
C ILE A 516 14.62 -31.60 6.71
N ARG A 517 14.22 -30.46 7.28
CA ARG A 517 13.51 -30.39 8.58
C ARG A 517 12.23 -31.22 8.55
N SER A 518 11.45 -31.12 7.47
CA SER A 518 10.19 -31.87 7.31
C SER A 518 10.42 -33.37 7.23
N ARG A 519 11.41 -33.80 6.44
CA ARG A 519 11.68 -35.22 6.21
C ARG A 519 12.30 -35.91 7.43
N LEU A 520 13.14 -35.21 8.19
CA LEU A 520 13.75 -35.74 9.41
C LEU A 520 12.78 -35.75 10.60
N ALA A 521 11.81 -34.84 10.66
CA ALA A 521 10.76 -34.84 11.68
C ALA A 521 9.73 -35.98 11.53
N ALA A 522 9.55 -36.53 10.32
CA ALA A 522 8.66 -37.66 10.10
C ALA A 522 9.19 -38.95 10.76
N PRO A 523 8.31 -39.86 11.25
CA PRO A 523 8.71 -41.14 11.85
C PRO A 523 9.75 -41.87 11.00
N ALA A 524 10.71 -42.52 11.67
CA ALA A 524 11.82 -43.19 11.02
C ALA A 524 11.30 -44.23 10.00
N GLY A 525 11.49 -43.92 8.72
CA GLY A 525 11.31 -44.83 7.59
C GLY A 525 12.62 -45.04 6.84
N ASP A 526 12.58 -45.72 5.70
CA ASP A 526 13.74 -45.99 4.83
C ASP A 526 14.27 -44.76 4.05
N GLY A 527 13.71 -43.57 4.32
CA GLY A 527 13.98 -42.33 3.61
C GLY A 527 15.33 -41.69 3.93
N ARG A 528 16.17 -41.50 2.91
CA ARG A 528 17.49 -40.85 2.98
C ARG A 528 17.52 -39.50 2.25
N ILE A 529 18.44 -38.63 2.67
CA ILE A 529 18.66 -37.29 2.12
C ILE A 529 20.16 -37.10 1.88
N ALA A 530 20.54 -36.77 0.64
CA ALA A 530 21.89 -36.39 0.29
C ALA A 530 21.92 -34.93 -0.17
N LEU A 531 22.70 -34.08 0.52
CA LEU A 531 22.85 -32.66 0.21
C LEU A 531 24.24 -32.37 -0.36
N LEU A 532 24.30 -31.82 -1.57
CA LEU A 532 25.49 -31.13 -2.09
C LEU A 532 25.31 -29.63 -1.89
N TYR A 533 26.10 -29.02 -1.01
CA TYR A 533 26.00 -27.59 -0.70
C TYR A 533 27.28 -26.82 -1.06
N SER A 534 27.15 -25.88 -2.00
CA SER A 534 28.23 -25.03 -2.46
C SER A 534 28.16 -23.62 -1.84
N SER A 535 29.28 -23.18 -1.26
CA SER A 535 29.42 -21.86 -0.63
C SER A 535 30.75 -21.20 -1.03
N ARG A 536 30.90 -19.89 -0.80
CA ARG A 536 32.15 -19.17 -1.13
C ARG A 536 33.29 -19.51 -0.18
N THR A 537 33.01 -19.40 1.11
CA THR A 537 33.91 -19.64 2.24
C THR A 537 33.13 -20.42 3.31
N HIS A 538 33.84 -20.89 4.33
CA HIS A 538 33.21 -21.55 5.47
C HIS A 538 32.22 -20.62 6.21
N GLU A 539 32.59 -19.35 6.41
CA GLU A 539 31.76 -18.32 7.05
C GLU A 539 30.47 -17.98 6.27
N GLU A 540 30.39 -18.35 5.00
CA GLU A 540 29.24 -18.08 4.12
C GLU A 540 28.30 -19.30 4.01
N ILE A 541 28.55 -20.37 4.75
CA ILE A 541 27.65 -21.53 4.84
C ILE A 541 26.46 -21.14 5.71
N ILE A 542 25.32 -20.86 5.09
CA ILE A 542 24.07 -20.58 5.81
C ILE A 542 23.61 -21.88 6.50
N PHE A 543 23.19 -21.80 7.77
CA PHE A 543 22.81 -22.95 8.61
C PHE A 543 23.94 -23.94 8.92
N ALA A 544 25.21 -23.50 8.95
CA ALA A 544 26.37 -24.37 9.15
C ALA A 544 26.24 -25.30 10.38
N ASP A 545 25.91 -24.72 11.53
CA ASP A 545 25.83 -25.42 12.81
C ASP A 545 24.64 -26.40 12.84
N GLU A 546 23.48 -25.98 12.30
CA GLU A 546 22.30 -26.83 12.24
C GLU A 546 22.52 -28.03 11.30
N LEU A 547 23.11 -27.81 10.13
CA LEU A 547 23.43 -28.88 9.19
C LEU A 547 24.39 -29.90 9.81
N ALA A 548 25.43 -29.45 10.53
CA ALA A 548 26.36 -30.33 11.23
C ALA A 548 25.68 -31.11 12.36
N ARG A 549 24.79 -30.47 13.11
CA ARG A 549 24.00 -31.11 14.17
C ARG A 549 23.06 -32.18 13.60
N LEU A 550 22.29 -31.87 12.56
CA LEU A 550 21.36 -32.82 11.93
C LEU A 550 22.08 -34.01 11.30
N GLU A 551 23.24 -33.79 10.67
CA GLU A 551 24.08 -34.86 10.10
C GLU A 551 24.59 -35.81 11.20
N LYS A 552 24.93 -35.28 12.38
CA LYS A 552 25.34 -36.07 13.55
C LYS A 552 24.18 -36.81 14.22
N GLU A 553 22.99 -36.20 14.28
CA GLU A 553 21.79 -36.79 14.90
C GLU A 553 21.15 -37.88 14.03
N HIS A 554 21.33 -37.81 12.71
CA HIS A 554 20.72 -38.72 11.73
C HIS A 554 21.73 -39.30 10.71
N PRO A 555 22.84 -39.92 11.16
CA PRO A 555 23.93 -40.34 10.27
C PRO A 555 23.52 -41.39 9.24
N GLU A 556 22.47 -42.17 9.50
CA GLU A 556 21.91 -43.16 8.57
C GLU A 556 20.89 -42.58 7.58
N ARG A 557 20.42 -41.34 7.79
CA ARG A 557 19.37 -40.71 6.97
C ARG A 557 19.79 -39.42 6.29
N PHE A 558 20.83 -38.73 6.75
CA PHE A 558 21.23 -37.43 6.21
C PHE A 558 22.75 -37.32 6.04
N THR A 559 23.19 -36.90 4.85
CA THR A 559 24.60 -36.68 4.54
C THR A 559 24.79 -35.36 3.81
N VAL A 560 25.81 -34.59 4.20
CA VAL A 560 26.11 -33.27 3.64
C VAL A 560 27.51 -33.21 3.04
N THR A 561 27.58 -33.11 1.72
CA THR A 561 28.82 -32.81 1.00
C THR A 561 28.96 -31.31 0.79
N ARG A 562 30.05 -30.72 1.29
CA ARG A 562 30.30 -29.28 1.23
C ARG A 562 31.37 -28.95 0.20
N VAL A 563 31.14 -27.94 -0.63
CA VAL A 563 32.11 -27.42 -1.60
C VAL A 563 32.35 -25.94 -1.34
N LEU A 564 33.60 -25.56 -1.11
CA LEU A 564 33.98 -24.17 -0.87
C LEU A 564 34.66 -23.59 -2.11
N THR A 565 33.95 -22.78 -2.89
CA THR A 565 34.42 -22.35 -4.22
C THR A 565 35.73 -21.56 -4.21
N ARG A 566 36.09 -20.88 -3.12
CA ARG A 566 37.41 -20.24 -2.99
C ARG A 566 38.58 -21.21 -2.75
N ARG A 567 38.30 -22.40 -2.21
CA ARG A 567 39.31 -23.44 -1.91
C ARG A 567 39.31 -24.53 -2.96
N ASP A 568 38.13 -25.02 -3.32
CA ASP A 568 37.91 -26.22 -4.14
C ASP A 568 37.62 -25.91 -5.61
N GLY A 569 37.41 -24.63 -5.95
CA GLY A 569 36.92 -24.20 -7.26
C GLY A 569 35.40 -24.31 -7.40
N ARG A 570 34.86 -23.75 -8.49
CA ARG A 570 33.43 -23.86 -8.81
C ARG A 570 33.09 -25.29 -9.24
N LEU A 571 31.89 -25.75 -8.87
CA LEU A 571 31.37 -27.04 -9.34
C LEU A 571 31.21 -27.01 -10.87
N ASP A 572 31.92 -27.90 -11.54
CA ASP A 572 31.80 -28.17 -12.98
C ASP A 572 31.05 -29.48 -13.23
N ALA A 573 30.78 -29.79 -14.50
CA ALA A 573 30.07 -31.01 -14.89
C ALA A 573 30.76 -32.29 -14.37
N ARG A 574 32.10 -32.31 -14.32
CA ARG A 574 32.88 -33.45 -13.82
C ARG A 574 32.70 -33.64 -12.32
N GLY A 575 32.73 -32.55 -11.55
CA GLY A 575 32.52 -32.54 -10.11
C GLY A 575 31.11 -32.99 -9.74
N VAL A 576 30.10 -32.44 -10.40
CA VAL A 576 28.70 -32.84 -10.21
C VAL A 576 28.52 -34.31 -10.57
N ARG A 577 28.96 -34.76 -11.76
CA ARG A 577 28.85 -36.16 -12.19
C ARG A 577 29.48 -37.09 -11.17
N ARG A 578 30.72 -36.79 -10.73
CA ARG A 578 31.44 -37.60 -9.74
C ARG A 578 30.64 -37.73 -8.43
N TRP A 579 30.07 -36.62 -7.95
CA TRP A 579 29.30 -36.63 -6.72
C TRP A 579 28.01 -37.43 -6.85
N VAL A 580 27.22 -37.20 -7.90
CA VAL A 580 25.94 -37.90 -8.12
C VAL A 580 26.14 -39.41 -8.25
N THR A 581 27.28 -39.85 -8.80
CA THR A 581 27.62 -41.28 -8.95
C THR A 581 28.30 -41.90 -7.74
N THR A 582 28.69 -41.14 -6.71
CA THR A 582 29.32 -41.72 -5.50
C THR A 582 28.29 -42.41 -4.59
N GLU A 583 28.75 -43.38 -3.80
CA GLU A 583 27.92 -44.03 -2.76
C GLU A 583 27.37 -43.04 -1.73
N ALA A 584 28.07 -41.93 -1.49
CA ALA A 584 27.62 -40.86 -0.59
C ALA A 584 26.38 -40.11 -1.09
N ALA A 585 26.22 -39.99 -2.41
CA ALA A 585 24.99 -39.43 -2.98
C ALA A 585 23.93 -40.50 -3.14
N GLN A 586 24.30 -41.76 -3.43
CA GLN A 586 23.40 -42.88 -3.72
C GLN A 586 22.18 -42.40 -4.52
N ALA A 587 22.43 -41.54 -5.52
CA ALA A 587 21.41 -40.69 -6.14
C ALA A 587 20.72 -41.37 -7.33
N LEU A 588 21.22 -42.54 -7.74
CA LEU A 588 20.76 -43.35 -8.87
C LEU A 588 19.93 -44.63 -8.53
N PRO A 589 19.50 -44.94 -7.29
CA PRO A 589 18.46 -45.94 -7.07
C PRO A 589 17.22 -45.57 -7.89
N ASP A 590 16.54 -46.58 -8.45
CA ASP A 590 15.31 -46.39 -9.20
C ASP A 590 14.31 -45.53 -8.41
N GLY A 591 14.11 -44.28 -8.84
CA GLY A 591 13.06 -43.39 -8.33
C GLY A 591 13.49 -42.18 -7.49
N ALA A 592 14.78 -41.86 -7.37
CA ALA A 592 15.21 -40.64 -6.64
C ALA A 592 14.73 -39.34 -7.33
N HIS A 593 14.36 -38.35 -6.52
CA HIS A 593 14.04 -37.00 -6.98
C HIS A 593 15.16 -36.02 -6.63
N HIS A 594 15.52 -35.17 -7.59
CA HIS A 594 16.58 -34.19 -7.49
C HIS A 594 16.00 -32.78 -7.42
N TYR A 595 16.36 -32.03 -6.38
CA TYR A 595 15.89 -30.66 -6.16
C TYR A 595 17.08 -29.70 -6.22
N LEU A 596 17.00 -28.70 -7.09
CA LEU A 596 18.08 -27.80 -7.44
C LEU A 596 17.69 -26.35 -7.11
N CYS A 597 18.52 -25.64 -6.35
CA CYS A 597 18.34 -24.20 -6.16
C CYS A 597 19.67 -23.49 -5.95
N GLY A 598 19.96 -22.48 -6.76
CA GLY A 598 21.22 -21.74 -6.71
C GLY A 598 21.42 -20.84 -7.92
N PRO A 599 22.68 -20.41 -8.20
CA PRO A 599 23.00 -19.67 -9.41
C PRO A 599 22.69 -20.47 -10.68
N GLU A 600 22.22 -19.78 -11.72
CA GLU A 600 21.78 -20.38 -12.99
C GLU A 600 22.83 -21.31 -13.60
N ALA A 601 24.09 -20.86 -13.70
CA ALA A 601 25.18 -21.67 -14.25
C ALA A 601 25.38 -23.02 -13.54
N LEU A 602 25.13 -23.09 -12.23
CA LEU A 602 25.20 -24.35 -11.50
C LEU A 602 24.00 -25.24 -11.85
N MET A 603 22.79 -24.69 -11.83
CA MET A 603 21.58 -25.46 -12.12
C MET A 603 21.61 -26.03 -13.55
N ASP A 604 22.06 -25.24 -14.53
CA ASP A 604 22.20 -25.69 -15.93
C ASP A 604 23.25 -26.80 -16.07
N THR A 605 24.39 -26.66 -15.37
CA THR A 605 25.43 -27.70 -15.31
C THR A 605 24.88 -29.01 -14.75
N VAL A 606 24.13 -28.94 -13.64
CA VAL A 606 23.54 -30.12 -13.02
C VAL A 606 22.50 -30.76 -13.93
N ARG A 607 21.60 -29.97 -14.53
CA ARG A 607 20.60 -30.47 -15.47
C ARG A 607 21.22 -31.16 -16.68
N GLY A 608 22.30 -30.60 -17.22
CA GLY A 608 23.08 -31.23 -18.29
C GLY A 608 23.61 -32.61 -17.88
N VAL A 609 24.25 -32.69 -16.71
CA VAL A 609 24.76 -33.95 -16.17
C VAL A 609 23.64 -34.98 -15.92
N MET A 610 22.52 -34.57 -15.34
CA MET A 610 21.38 -35.47 -15.09
C MET A 610 20.80 -36.04 -16.39
N ARG A 611 20.70 -35.22 -17.44
CA ARG A 611 20.27 -35.65 -18.78
C ARG A 611 21.24 -36.65 -19.38
N GLU A 612 22.54 -36.39 -19.29
CA GLU A 612 23.57 -37.33 -19.77
C GLU A 612 23.60 -38.65 -19.00
N LEU A 613 23.12 -38.66 -17.75
CA LEU A 613 22.95 -39.85 -16.93
C LEU A 613 21.58 -40.55 -17.14
N GLY A 614 20.73 -40.02 -18.03
CA GLY A 614 19.42 -40.62 -18.34
C GLY A 614 18.35 -40.42 -17.27
N VAL A 615 18.52 -39.46 -16.35
CA VAL A 615 17.50 -39.14 -15.35
C VAL A 615 16.29 -38.50 -16.03
N PRO A 616 15.06 -39.02 -15.86
CA PRO A 616 13.86 -38.41 -16.43
C PRO A 616 13.66 -36.97 -15.95
N ASP A 617 13.26 -36.06 -16.85
CA ASP A 617 13.08 -34.64 -16.53
C ASP A 617 12.07 -34.41 -15.38
N GLU A 618 11.03 -35.25 -15.28
CA GLU A 618 10.03 -35.22 -14.20
C GLU A 618 10.61 -35.49 -12.79
N ARG A 619 11.84 -36.00 -12.72
CA ARG A 619 12.57 -36.24 -11.46
C ARG A 619 13.57 -35.13 -11.14
N VAL A 620 13.71 -34.11 -11.99
CA VAL A 620 14.65 -32.99 -11.82
C VAL A 620 13.89 -31.67 -11.65
N HIS A 621 13.77 -31.25 -10.39
CA HIS A 621 13.02 -30.09 -9.94
C HIS A 621 13.98 -28.93 -9.71
N GLN A 622 13.64 -27.71 -10.14
CA GLN A 622 14.49 -26.54 -9.89
C GLN A 622 13.69 -25.29 -9.56
N GLU A 623 14.28 -24.42 -8.75
CA GLU A 623 13.74 -23.09 -8.45
C GLU A 623 14.80 -22.01 -8.71
N ARG A 624 14.37 -20.92 -9.35
CA ARG A 624 15.19 -19.75 -9.65
C ARG A 624 14.74 -18.58 -8.79
N PHE A 625 15.67 -17.92 -8.10
CA PHE A 625 15.38 -16.75 -7.25
C PHE A 625 15.42 -15.41 -7.98
N ASN A 626 16.06 -15.38 -9.15
CA ASN A 626 16.10 -14.22 -10.01
C ASN A 626 15.34 -14.56 -11.29
N ALA A 627 14.60 -13.58 -11.83
CA ALA A 627 14.09 -13.69 -13.19
C ALA A 627 15.27 -13.89 -14.14
N ALA A 628 15.15 -14.83 -15.08
CA ALA A 628 16.13 -14.90 -16.16
C ALA A 628 16.02 -13.62 -16.99
N ALA A 629 17.14 -13.15 -17.55
CA ALA A 629 17.11 -12.00 -18.44
C ALA A 629 16.22 -12.33 -19.65
N THR A 630 15.12 -11.60 -19.80
CA THR A 630 14.28 -11.71 -20.99
C THR A 630 15.04 -11.08 -22.16
N PRO A 631 15.31 -11.81 -23.26
CA PRO A 631 16.01 -11.24 -24.40
C PRO A 631 15.17 -10.08 -24.97
N ALA A 632 15.75 -8.88 -25.01
CA ALA A 632 15.15 -7.74 -25.72
C ALA A 632 15.20 -8.02 -27.21
N ALA A 633 14.10 -8.51 -27.77
CA ALA A 633 14.01 -8.88 -29.18
C ALA A 633 13.58 -7.71 -30.09
N VAL A 634 13.10 -6.60 -29.51
CA VAL A 634 12.68 -5.39 -30.23
C VAL A 634 13.51 -4.19 -29.81
N THR A 635 13.84 -3.34 -30.79
CA THR A 635 14.67 -2.15 -30.62
C THR A 635 13.86 -0.88 -30.38
N GLY A 636 12.53 -0.92 -30.55
CA GLY A 636 11.63 0.23 -30.41
C GLY A 636 10.53 0.01 -29.37
N PRO A 637 10.00 1.09 -28.76
CA PRO A 637 8.95 1.00 -27.75
C PRO A 637 7.66 0.39 -28.30
N GLN A 638 6.95 -0.38 -27.48
CA GLN A 638 5.69 -1.04 -27.85
C GLN A 638 4.53 -0.47 -27.03
N GLN A 639 3.36 -0.32 -27.64
CA GLN A 639 2.15 0.06 -26.92
C GLN A 639 1.56 -1.17 -26.22
N MET A 640 1.29 -1.04 -24.93
CA MET A 640 0.54 -2.01 -24.14
C MET A 640 -0.82 -1.40 -23.76
N ARG A 641 -1.91 -2.09 -24.10
CA ARG A 641 -3.27 -1.77 -23.64
C ARG A 641 -3.70 -2.79 -22.58
N VAL A 642 -4.40 -2.33 -21.56
CA VAL A 642 -4.92 -3.16 -20.48
C VAL A 642 -6.43 -3.03 -20.46
N GLU A 643 -7.12 -4.15 -20.36
CA GLU A 643 -8.56 -4.30 -20.32
C GLU A 643 -8.96 -5.17 -19.12
N GLU A 644 -10.16 -5.00 -18.61
CA GLU A 644 -10.75 -5.84 -17.56
C GLU A 644 -12.09 -6.36 -18.06
N GLY A 645 -12.18 -7.66 -18.35
CA GLY A 645 -13.41 -8.25 -18.91
C GLY A 645 -13.79 -7.65 -20.27
N GLY A 646 -12.80 -7.20 -21.05
CA GLY A 646 -12.97 -6.53 -22.33
C GLY A 646 -13.29 -5.03 -22.24
N ALA A 647 -13.41 -4.44 -21.05
CA ALA A 647 -13.53 -3.00 -20.89
C ALA A 647 -12.13 -2.35 -20.82
N PRO A 648 -11.86 -1.25 -21.55
CA PRO A 648 -10.55 -0.60 -21.52
C PRO A 648 -10.26 0.03 -20.14
N VAL A 649 -9.12 -0.35 -19.56
CA VAL A 649 -8.62 0.17 -18.28
C VAL A 649 -7.59 1.27 -18.50
N GLY A 650 -6.69 1.08 -19.47
CA GLY A 650 -5.66 2.06 -19.78
C GLY A 650 -4.64 1.56 -20.80
N ALA A 651 -3.66 2.39 -21.11
CA ALA A 651 -2.57 2.04 -22.01
C ALA A 651 -1.27 2.72 -21.59
N THR A 652 -0.15 2.11 -21.93
CA THR A 652 1.19 2.66 -21.70
C THR A 652 2.14 2.25 -22.83
N ILE A 653 3.34 2.80 -22.80
CA ILE A 653 4.47 2.39 -23.62
C ILE A 653 5.38 1.50 -22.79
N VAL A 654 5.81 0.38 -23.37
CA VAL A 654 6.80 -0.53 -22.82
C VAL A 654 8.12 -0.29 -23.56
N GLU A 655 9.12 0.17 -22.82
CA GLU A 655 10.44 0.44 -23.37
C GLU A 655 11.20 -0.87 -23.69
N PRO A 656 12.14 -0.87 -24.65
CA PRO A 656 12.96 -2.04 -24.95
C PRO A 656 13.62 -2.64 -23.70
N GLY A 657 13.36 -3.92 -23.44
CA GLY A 657 13.89 -4.64 -22.27
C GLY A 657 13.10 -4.47 -20.97
N GLN A 658 12.03 -3.66 -20.97
CA GLN A 658 11.12 -3.50 -19.83
C GLN A 658 10.05 -4.60 -19.83
N THR A 659 9.73 -5.15 -18.66
CA THR A 659 8.64 -6.13 -18.54
C THR A 659 7.26 -5.46 -18.64
N LEU A 660 6.24 -6.22 -19.04
CA LEU A 660 4.85 -5.75 -19.07
C LEU A 660 4.38 -5.29 -17.69
N LEU A 661 4.79 -5.99 -16.62
CA LEU A 661 4.47 -5.60 -15.25
C LEU A 661 5.14 -4.27 -14.90
N ASP A 662 6.44 -4.12 -15.14
CA ASP A 662 7.16 -2.90 -14.78
C ASP A 662 6.59 -1.69 -15.52
N ALA A 663 6.32 -1.83 -16.82
CA ALA A 663 5.68 -0.77 -17.60
C ALA A 663 4.27 -0.45 -17.11
N GLY A 664 3.48 -1.47 -16.76
CA GLY A 664 2.12 -1.27 -16.26
C GLY A 664 2.09 -0.61 -14.89
N LEU A 665 2.94 -1.05 -13.95
CA LEU A 665 3.05 -0.47 -12.61
C LEU A 665 3.59 0.96 -12.67
N ALA A 666 4.60 1.23 -13.52
CA ALA A 666 5.12 2.58 -13.73
C ALA A 666 4.07 3.54 -14.32
N ALA A 667 3.07 3.00 -15.02
CA ALA A 667 2.09 3.77 -15.77
C ALA A 667 0.70 3.89 -15.13
N GLY A 668 0.50 3.42 -13.90
CA GLY A 668 -0.83 3.55 -13.29
C GLY A 668 -1.67 2.28 -13.26
N LEU A 669 -1.29 1.26 -14.02
CA LEU A 669 -2.20 0.19 -14.42
C LEU A 669 -2.36 -0.86 -13.30
N PRO A 670 -3.58 -1.37 -13.06
CA PRO A 670 -3.87 -2.32 -11.99
C PRO A 670 -3.40 -3.73 -12.34
N MET A 671 -2.08 -3.88 -12.57
CA MET A 671 -1.46 -5.15 -12.92
C MET A 671 -1.46 -6.09 -11.72
N PRO A 672 -1.91 -7.35 -11.87
CA PRO A 672 -1.82 -8.33 -10.80
C PRO A 672 -0.36 -8.81 -10.65
N TYR A 673 0.15 -8.98 -9.42
CA TYR A 673 1.51 -9.48 -9.17
C TYR A 673 1.78 -9.85 -7.70
N SER A 674 2.81 -10.67 -7.49
CA SER A 674 3.34 -11.02 -6.16
C SER A 674 4.85 -11.26 -6.15
N CYS A 675 5.35 -12.37 -6.71
CA CYS A 675 6.77 -12.73 -6.59
C CYS A 675 7.74 -11.95 -7.50
N THR A 676 7.23 -11.35 -8.58
CA THR A 676 7.98 -10.62 -9.62
C THR A 676 9.09 -11.40 -10.33
N VAL A 677 9.13 -12.72 -10.22
CA VAL A 677 10.17 -13.57 -10.83
C VAL A 677 9.61 -14.73 -11.66
N GLY A 678 8.30 -14.76 -11.89
CA GLY A 678 7.65 -15.75 -12.74
C GLY A 678 7.31 -17.10 -12.08
N ASN A 679 7.39 -17.19 -10.75
CA ASN A 679 7.18 -18.47 -10.03
C ASN A 679 5.82 -18.63 -9.35
N CYS A 680 5.09 -17.54 -9.06
CA CYS A 680 3.84 -17.59 -8.27
C CYS A 680 2.56 -17.62 -9.10
N GLY A 681 2.58 -17.22 -10.37
CA GLY A 681 1.37 -17.13 -11.18
C GLY A 681 0.47 -15.92 -10.93
N ASP A 682 0.57 -15.23 -9.78
CA ASP A 682 -0.22 -14.02 -9.50
C ASP A 682 -0.11 -12.91 -10.58
N CYS A 683 0.94 -12.92 -11.43
CA CYS A 683 1.09 -11.97 -12.53
C CYS A 683 0.53 -12.49 -13.87
N ALA A 684 -0.18 -13.62 -13.86
CA ALA A 684 -0.79 -14.21 -15.03
C ALA A 684 -1.96 -13.35 -15.52
N VAL A 685 -1.88 -12.96 -16.78
CA VAL A 685 -2.91 -12.17 -17.49
C VAL A 685 -3.13 -12.80 -18.87
N ARG A 686 -4.29 -12.55 -19.48
CA ARG A 686 -4.56 -13.11 -20.81
C ARG A 686 -4.14 -12.14 -21.90
N LEU A 687 -3.31 -12.60 -22.84
CA LEU A 687 -2.93 -11.84 -24.03
C LEU A 687 -4.07 -11.91 -25.06
N ARG A 688 -4.72 -10.77 -25.32
CA ARG A 688 -5.83 -10.65 -26.28
C ARG A 688 -5.37 -10.31 -27.68
N GLY A 689 -4.20 -9.68 -27.80
CA GLY A 689 -3.61 -9.34 -29.09
C GLY A 689 -2.14 -8.96 -28.94
N GLY A 690 -1.39 -9.12 -30.02
CA GLY A 690 0.07 -8.95 -30.05
C GLY A 690 0.83 -10.18 -29.61
N ASP A 691 2.15 -10.03 -29.52
CA ASP A 691 3.10 -11.11 -29.23
C ASP A 691 4.03 -10.69 -28.09
N VAL A 692 4.43 -11.65 -27.26
CA VAL A 692 5.36 -11.44 -26.15
C VAL A 692 6.43 -12.51 -26.15
N THR A 693 7.59 -12.18 -25.62
CA THR A 693 8.60 -13.15 -25.19
C THR A 693 8.57 -13.23 -23.67
N GLN A 694 8.86 -14.40 -23.10
CA GLN A 694 8.86 -14.60 -21.65
C GLN A 694 10.12 -15.36 -21.23
N ALA A 695 10.65 -15.02 -20.07
CA ALA A 695 11.74 -15.79 -19.47
C ALA A 695 11.26 -17.21 -19.12
N GLU A 696 12.12 -18.20 -19.42
CA GLU A 696 11.93 -19.61 -19.07
C GLU A 696 13.05 -20.10 -18.14
N PRO A 697 12.80 -21.15 -17.34
CA PRO A 697 11.49 -21.74 -17.07
C PRO A 697 10.65 -20.85 -16.15
N ASN A 698 9.32 -20.95 -16.24
CA ASN A 698 8.38 -20.25 -15.35
C ASN A 698 7.20 -21.16 -14.94
N CYS A 699 6.26 -20.63 -14.15
CA CYS A 699 5.17 -21.42 -13.55
C CYS A 699 3.98 -21.74 -14.47
N LEU A 700 3.93 -21.27 -15.72
CA LEU A 700 2.81 -21.55 -16.62
C LEU A 700 2.90 -22.93 -17.26
N THR A 701 1.80 -23.69 -17.22
CA THR A 701 1.68 -24.97 -17.93
C THR A 701 1.55 -24.77 -19.45
N PRO A 702 1.84 -25.80 -20.27
CA PRO A 702 1.60 -25.74 -21.72
C PRO A 702 0.15 -25.39 -22.07
N GLU A 703 -0.83 -25.89 -21.33
CA GLU A 703 -2.26 -25.62 -21.54
C GLU A 703 -2.60 -24.16 -21.24
N GLN A 704 -2.12 -23.61 -20.11
CA GLN A 704 -2.34 -22.20 -19.77
C GLN A 704 -1.75 -21.27 -20.84
N ARG A 705 -0.59 -21.61 -21.40
CA ARG A 705 0.00 -20.86 -22.51
C ARG A 705 -0.84 -20.96 -23.77
N ALA A 706 -1.34 -22.16 -24.09
CA ALA A 706 -2.22 -22.37 -25.24
C ALA A 706 -3.54 -21.58 -25.11
N ASP A 707 -4.03 -21.38 -23.88
CA ASP A 707 -5.22 -20.54 -23.59
C ASP A 707 -4.95 -19.03 -23.67
N GLY A 708 -3.68 -18.64 -23.90
CA GLY A 708 -3.23 -17.27 -24.09
C GLY A 708 -2.78 -16.58 -22.80
N TYR A 709 -2.48 -17.31 -21.73
CA TYR A 709 -1.95 -16.71 -20.50
C TYR A 709 -0.46 -16.37 -20.63
N VAL A 710 -0.08 -15.23 -20.08
CA VAL A 710 1.28 -14.70 -20.04
C VAL A 710 1.61 -14.20 -18.64
N LEU A 711 2.87 -14.31 -18.20
CA LEU A 711 3.30 -13.77 -16.91
C LEU A 711 3.83 -12.35 -17.09
N ALA A 712 3.04 -11.35 -16.76
CA ALA A 712 3.39 -9.93 -16.96
C ALA A 712 4.76 -9.57 -16.34
N CYS A 713 5.11 -10.20 -15.21
CA CYS A 713 6.34 -9.95 -14.47
C CYS A 713 7.63 -10.43 -15.13
N VAL A 714 7.55 -11.29 -16.15
CA VAL A 714 8.72 -11.81 -16.88
C VAL A 714 8.54 -11.75 -18.40
N SER A 715 7.44 -11.15 -18.85
CA SER A 715 7.11 -11.00 -20.27
C SER A 715 7.55 -9.63 -20.78
N CYS A 716 8.14 -9.59 -21.98
CA CYS A 716 8.42 -8.38 -22.73
C CYS A 716 7.67 -8.43 -24.08
N PRO A 717 7.06 -7.33 -24.55
CA PRO A 717 6.32 -7.32 -25.80
C PRO A 717 7.27 -7.43 -27.01
N LEU A 718 6.84 -8.17 -28.03
CA LEU A 718 7.46 -8.25 -29.36
C LEU A 718 6.75 -7.37 -30.39
N SER A 719 5.48 -7.02 -30.11
CA SER A 719 4.63 -6.13 -30.89
C SER A 719 3.72 -5.34 -29.94
N ASN A 720 2.85 -4.47 -30.45
CA ASN A 720 1.82 -3.84 -29.63
C ASN A 720 0.90 -4.89 -29.03
N VAL A 721 0.65 -4.84 -27.72
CA VAL A 721 -0.11 -5.87 -27.00
C VAL A 721 -1.38 -5.33 -26.36
N THR A 722 -2.37 -6.20 -26.22
CA THR A 722 -3.56 -5.98 -25.39
C THR A 722 -3.65 -7.09 -24.35
N LEU A 723 -3.72 -6.73 -23.07
CA LEU A 723 -3.81 -7.64 -21.94
C LEU A 723 -5.18 -7.53 -21.28
N ASP A 724 -5.77 -8.66 -20.90
CA ASP A 724 -6.98 -8.74 -20.07
C ASP A 724 -6.62 -9.21 -18.66
N ILE A 725 -6.88 -8.36 -17.68
CA ILE A 725 -6.61 -8.61 -16.25
C ILE A 725 -7.84 -9.11 -15.48
N GLY A 726 -9.02 -9.13 -16.12
CA GLY A 726 -10.28 -9.57 -15.50
C GLY A 726 -10.49 -11.08 -15.51
N SER A 727 -9.66 -11.82 -16.24
CA SER A 727 -9.64 -13.28 -16.19
C SER A 727 -9.01 -13.74 -14.87
N GLN A 728 -9.74 -14.52 -14.05
CA GLN A 728 -9.20 -15.11 -12.82
C GLN A 728 -7.87 -15.83 -13.11
N SER A 729 -6.89 -15.64 -12.22
CA SER A 729 -5.59 -16.33 -12.33
C SER A 729 -5.83 -17.85 -12.39
N PRO A 730 -5.29 -18.57 -13.39
CA PRO A 730 -5.55 -19.99 -13.57
C PRO A 730 -4.84 -20.88 -12.53
N LEU A 731 -4.18 -20.26 -11.54
CA LEU A 731 -3.43 -20.90 -10.46
C LEU A 731 -4.04 -20.61 -9.07
N ALA A 732 -5.19 -19.92 -9.02
CA ALA A 732 -5.96 -19.67 -7.80
C ALA A 732 -6.82 -20.87 -7.39
#